data_AF-A0A5S9PUU4-F1
#
_entry.id   AF-A0A5S9PUU4-F1
#
_cell.length_a   1.000
_cell.length_b   1.000
_cell.length_c   1.000
_cell.angle_alpha   90.00
_cell.angle_beta   90.00
_cell.angle_gamma   90.00
#
_symmetry.space_group_name_H-M   'P 1'
#
loop_
_entity.id
_entity.type
_entity.pdbx_description
1 polymer ?
#
loop_
_entity_poly.entity_id
_entity_poly.type
_entity_poly.pdbx_seq_one_letter_code
_entity_poly.pdbx_strand_id
1 'polypeptide(L)'
;MFLVVSSGIDIVFALFQRLVCVLFFCMALPALCLEVNATANDAFSPVLQSIGELEGTSDPKCYATASRLEDFIYGTPLTDGARFAKIDYQKALIEALWREASIAAQQAGESTISRKRIRAYFLAVSNLQAMKNGDWVVKPEGSADSVLIVADIYRQYSSIAYSLRAILAVQQDSLLGDVLLLPLSDEALIDMQLFLDLYTLAVLHVADKAARDNDLYEIDQPLFAAAWNRLNNKTGARSSAVARMAGKATDAGSSFALTHKIIAEKISAYQAYNEISNKVFIRNLQVYFARMPWPSDTEQSDLFKKVYSEVMVGFALDLYAGAEKVAAQRQHTLIRVEDVKTYAEAFIPHSINEYEDATFFPRLPVSKQIMLESYDMDAFRDSGGHWRYLQWAMQDVNFGATKPLDPFSAELMAENIAQFGVLVLRVAGMAAKEQKHKTLQAQDLAHSVSFIQRRIDQNNQTEANVVAPPLLLSSADNATKSGGTKKFQWFDEVSENVGIEVEHRSSDWLSRLLRSLVMKDSKTGVLAIPPAFGGSGIAADDINNDGYVDLLVLSGRGNKLYLNTGAGEFKDITETAGINWLGSDNHPGEVRQPVIADFNNDGLQDIFITYVNAPHRLYQNIDGITFKDVTAKTNLGGEARVAGPATVFDFDNDGLLDLYIAYFGDYIHGVKPTLARKNVNGQANRLFKNHGNFVFTDVTLGSGTDNTGWGQALTHTDFDGDGLQDLIVGNDFGVNSYLRNLGGGKFKNVAEAMGTGKPSYTMGIALSDLNDDGMPDIYISNIVTMNKDQKYVLPSKDTPASFDPEKLAHMRVVEANDLFVSASSSALPAYTQSKSVGRGYSSTGWSWGADFLDFDNDGDDDLYVLNGMNEYAVYSDRAFDDKSGYHQRAEVYMPVSSKETNVFFVNENGKLSNRSKKSGLDVLVNSRSAAYLDYDNDGDLDIAVNNYHAPAMFFRNNAERFGNQSFSVRLAGDPKKHTNRDAIGAQIVATLSDGNKIWRQVSGSTAYLTSPSKEQHFGLGDKQEAEVLVIWPDGSKQSVGKLKAGQRYRIAQGDEPVKAGL
;
A
#
# COMPACT_ATOMS: atom_id res chain seq x y z
N MET A 1 -31.08 -7.78 -23.42
CA MET A 1 -29.90 -7.73 -24.32
C MET A 1 -30.44 -7.54 -25.74
N PHE A 2 -29.82 -6.67 -26.57
CA PHE A 2 -30.37 -6.10 -27.82
C PHE A 2 -31.58 -5.15 -27.66
N LEU A 3 -31.33 -3.87 -27.31
CA LEU A 3 -32.10 -2.68 -27.76
C LEU A 3 -31.51 -1.34 -27.22
N VAL A 4 -30.19 -1.14 -27.30
CA VAL A 4 -29.53 0.15 -26.95
C VAL A 4 -28.39 0.46 -27.94
N VAL A 5 -28.70 0.55 -29.24
CA VAL A 5 -27.75 1.00 -30.28
C VAL A 5 -28.48 1.80 -31.36
N SER A 6 -28.80 3.07 -31.09
CA SER A 6 -29.17 4.02 -32.18
C SER A 6 -29.04 5.52 -31.84
N SER A 7 -28.68 5.93 -30.63
CA SER A 7 -28.73 7.35 -30.20
C SER A 7 -27.42 8.14 -30.30
N GLY A 8 -26.32 7.53 -30.78
CA GLY A 8 -25.02 8.21 -30.86
C GLY A 8 -24.85 9.19 -32.03
N ILE A 9 -25.70 9.10 -33.06
CA ILE A 9 -25.54 9.88 -34.30
C ILE A 9 -26.13 11.30 -34.17
N ASP A 10 -27.18 11.48 -33.38
CA ASP A 10 -27.86 12.78 -33.23
C ASP A 10 -27.06 13.79 -32.40
N ILE A 11 -26.29 13.31 -31.41
CA ILE A 11 -25.46 14.13 -30.52
C ILE A 11 -24.37 14.86 -31.32
N VAL A 12 -23.71 14.17 -32.25
CA VAL A 12 -22.72 14.78 -33.16
C VAL A 12 -23.36 15.90 -33.98
N PHE A 13 -24.58 15.72 -34.49
CA PHE A 13 -25.25 16.78 -35.25
C PHE A 13 -25.58 18.01 -34.39
N ALA A 14 -26.02 17.81 -33.15
CA ALA A 14 -26.36 18.89 -32.22
C ALA A 14 -25.12 19.67 -31.72
N LEU A 15 -24.07 18.98 -31.25
CA LEU A 15 -22.82 19.61 -30.80
C LEU A 15 -22.08 20.29 -31.96
N PHE A 16 -22.05 19.69 -33.16
CA PHE A 16 -21.43 20.28 -34.34
C PHE A 16 -22.23 21.47 -34.88
N GLN A 17 -23.57 21.44 -34.84
CA GLN A 17 -24.39 22.63 -35.10
C GLN A 17 -24.10 23.77 -34.12
N ARG A 18 -24.00 23.48 -32.80
CA ARG A 18 -23.64 24.50 -31.80
C ARG A 18 -22.25 25.08 -32.06
N LEU A 19 -21.24 24.23 -32.32
CA LEU A 19 -19.87 24.69 -32.63
C LEU A 19 -19.83 25.58 -33.89
N VAL A 20 -20.54 25.20 -34.96
CA VAL A 20 -20.63 25.97 -36.20
C VAL A 20 -21.37 27.29 -35.98
N CYS A 21 -22.45 27.32 -35.19
CA CYS A 21 -23.14 28.55 -34.82
C CYS A 21 -22.27 29.48 -33.97
N VAL A 22 -21.50 28.96 -33.01
CA VAL A 22 -20.59 29.75 -32.15
C VAL A 22 -19.44 30.37 -32.96
N LEU A 23 -18.95 29.68 -34.00
CA LEU A 23 -17.97 30.23 -34.95
C LEU A 23 -18.52 31.33 -35.87
N PHE A 24 -19.85 31.46 -35.99
CA PHE A 24 -20.51 32.49 -36.83
C PHE A 24 -21.16 33.64 -36.04
N PHE A 25 -21.49 33.47 -34.74
CA PHE A 25 -22.13 34.50 -33.92
C PHE A 25 -21.19 35.14 -32.89
N CYS A 26 -20.45 36.15 -33.35
CA CYS A 26 -19.77 37.11 -32.48
C CYS A 26 -20.55 38.44 -32.41
N MET A 27 -21.47 38.57 -31.44
CA MET A 27 -21.73 39.86 -30.75
C MET A 27 -22.68 39.71 -29.55
N ALA A 28 -22.24 40.28 -28.41
CA ALA A 28 -22.98 40.79 -27.24
C ALA A 28 -24.20 40.03 -26.67
N LEU A 29 -24.08 39.61 -25.41
CA LEU A 29 -25.18 39.52 -24.43
C LEU A 29 -24.71 40.09 -23.08
N PRO A 30 -25.45 41.00 -22.42
CA PRO A 30 -25.09 41.55 -21.12
C PRO A 30 -25.56 40.64 -19.97
N ALA A 31 -24.91 40.76 -18.81
CA ALA A 31 -25.27 40.01 -17.61
C ALA A 31 -26.66 40.40 -17.08
N LEU A 32 -27.56 39.42 -16.91
CA LEU A 32 -28.73 39.52 -16.05
C LEU A 32 -28.46 38.75 -14.75
N CYS A 33 -28.32 39.47 -13.63
CA CYS A 33 -28.56 38.87 -12.33
C CYS A 33 -30.08 38.71 -12.14
N LEU A 34 -30.52 37.47 -11.97
CA LEU A 34 -31.87 37.15 -11.52
C LEU A 34 -31.82 36.86 -10.02
N GLU A 35 -32.35 37.78 -9.21
CA GLU A 35 -32.68 37.51 -7.82
C GLU A 35 -33.79 36.46 -7.76
N VAL A 36 -33.53 35.33 -7.12
CA VAL A 36 -34.53 34.26 -6.95
C VAL A 36 -35.47 34.64 -5.80
N ASN A 37 -36.75 34.80 -6.10
CA ASN A 37 -37.77 35.22 -5.14
C ASN A 37 -37.87 34.26 -3.92
N ALA A 38 -37.83 34.85 -2.72
CA ALA A 38 -37.55 34.17 -1.46
C ALA A 38 -38.79 33.56 -0.74
N THR A 39 -39.76 32.98 -1.46
CA THR A 39 -41.11 32.70 -0.89
C THR A 39 -41.50 31.21 -0.74
N ALA A 40 -40.56 30.26 -0.88
CA ALA A 40 -40.80 28.82 -0.64
C ALA A 40 -39.81 28.21 0.39
N ASN A 41 -39.33 29.03 1.34
CA ASN A 41 -37.88 29.10 1.51
C ASN A 41 -37.21 28.25 2.63
N ASP A 42 -37.95 27.79 3.65
CA ASP A 42 -37.32 27.40 4.93
C ASP A 42 -36.98 25.90 5.12
N ALA A 43 -37.70 24.96 4.49
CA ALA A 43 -37.68 23.55 4.94
C ALA A 43 -36.28 22.90 4.94
N PHE A 44 -35.48 23.10 3.90
CA PHE A 44 -34.14 22.51 3.76
C PHE A 44 -33.02 23.31 4.45
N SER A 45 -33.31 24.52 4.94
CA SER A 45 -32.28 25.51 5.29
C SER A 45 -31.30 25.03 6.38
N PRO A 46 -31.74 24.39 7.49
CA PRO A 46 -30.83 23.98 8.56
C PRO A 46 -29.80 22.91 8.13
N VAL A 47 -30.24 21.94 7.32
CA VAL A 47 -29.38 20.85 6.84
C VAL A 47 -28.38 21.35 5.80
N LEU A 48 -28.82 22.22 4.89
CA LEU A 48 -27.94 22.87 3.92
C LEU A 48 -26.91 23.77 4.60
N GLN A 49 -27.33 24.57 5.59
CA GLN A 49 -26.43 25.42 6.37
C GLN A 49 -25.36 24.58 7.11
N SER A 50 -25.75 23.44 7.71
CA SER A 50 -24.78 22.53 8.37
C SER A 50 -23.77 21.94 7.39
N ILE A 51 -24.16 21.67 6.14
CA ILE A 51 -23.23 21.24 5.08
C ILE A 51 -22.30 22.40 4.68
N GLY A 52 -22.85 23.60 4.44
CA GLY A 52 -22.06 24.77 4.06
C GLY A 52 -21.06 25.21 5.14
N GLU A 53 -21.44 25.15 6.42
CA GLU A 53 -20.56 25.41 7.56
C GLU A 53 -19.42 24.38 7.66
N LEU A 54 -19.72 23.09 7.50
CA LEU A 54 -18.70 22.04 7.54
C LEU A 54 -17.72 22.18 6.37
N GLU A 55 -18.22 22.31 5.14
CA GLU A 55 -17.39 22.35 3.93
C GLU A 55 -16.62 23.67 3.79
N GLY A 56 -17.20 24.80 4.19
CA GLY A 56 -16.54 26.10 4.22
C GLY A 56 -15.41 26.20 5.28
N THR A 57 -15.46 25.40 6.33
CA THR A 57 -14.43 25.38 7.40
C THR A 57 -13.41 24.25 7.27
N SER A 58 -13.75 23.15 6.59
CA SER A 58 -12.96 21.90 6.55
C SER A 58 -12.40 21.53 5.17
N ASP A 59 -12.45 22.48 4.22
CA ASP A 59 -12.21 22.32 2.78
C ASP A 59 -13.31 21.47 2.08
N PRO A 60 -13.95 21.98 1.00
CA PRO A 60 -15.09 21.34 0.35
C PRO A 60 -14.71 20.05 -0.38
N LYS A 61 -14.75 18.93 0.35
CA LYS A 61 -14.40 17.60 -0.19
C LYS A 61 -15.22 17.27 -1.45
N CYS A 62 -14.51 16.88 -2.50
CA CYS A 62 -15.11 16.33 -3.71
C CYS A 62 -15.57 14.87 -3.49
N TYR A 63 -16.39 14.37 -4.42
CA TYR A 63 -16.90 12.99 -4.40
C TYR A 63 -15.79 11.94 -4.26
N ALA A 64 -14.69 12.09 -5.01
CA ALA A 64 -13.64 11.09 -5.07
C ALA A 64 -12.80 11.06 -3.78
N THR A 65 -12.36 12.22 -3.27
CA THR A 65 -11.69 12.32 -1.97
C THR A 65 -12.55 11.76 -0.84
N ALA A 66 -13.87 12.01 -0.85
CA ALA A 66 -14.79 11.50 0.16
C ALA A 66 -14.97 9.97 0.06
N SER A 67 -15.10 9.44 -1.15
CA SER A 67 -15.20 8.00 -1.41
C SER A 67 -13.93 7.26 -0.99
N ARG A 68 -12.77 7.82 -1.34
CA ARG A 68 -11.46 7.31 -0.96
C ARG A 68 -11.22 7.33 0.55
N LEU A 69 -11.60 8.40 1.23
CA LEU A 69 -11.46 8.47 2.69
C LEU A 69 -12.24 7.33 3.38
N GLU A 70 -13.44 7.04 2.88
CA GLU A 70 -14.24 5.91 3.35
C GLU A 70 -13.59 4.54 3.10
N ASP A 71 -12.91 4.37 1.96
CA ASP A 71 -12.20 3.12 1.61
C ASP A 71 -11.00 2.84 2.52
N PHE A 72 -10.26 3.89 2.91
CA PHE A 72 -9.05 3.76 3.74
C PHE A 72 -9.31 3.82 5.25
N ILE A 73 -10.51 4.19 5.70
CA ILE A 73 -10.82 4.40 7.12
C ILE A 73 -10.62 3.16 8.01
N TYR A 74 -10.87 1.97 7.46
CA TYR A 74 -10.43 0.70 8.07
C TYR A 74 -9.49 -0.10 7.16
N GLY A 75 -9.28 0.29 5.90
CA GLY A 75 -8.23 -0.27 5.04
C GLY A 75 -8.64 -1.46 4.17
N THR A 76 -9.94 -1.71 4.00
CA THR A 76 -10.49 -2.51 2.91
C THR A 76 -11.46 -1.64 2.09
N PRO A 77 -11.18 -1.36 0.80
CA PRO A 77 -12.01 -0.49 -0.04
C PRO A 77 -13.42 -1.02 -0.27
N LEU A 78 -14.38 -0.12 -0.55
CA LEU A 78 -15.75 -0.47 -0.90
C LEU A 78 -15.94 -0.50 -2.42
N THR A 79 -16.54 -1.58 -2.92
CA THR A 79 -17.14 -1.58 -4.27
C THR A 79 -18.20 -0.47 -4.40
N ASP A 80 -18.43 0.03 -5.62
CA ASP A 80 -19.53 0.98 -5.89
C ASP A 80 -20.89 0.43 -5.40
N GLY A 81 -21.15 -0.87 -5.57
CA GLY A 81 -22.35 -1.53 -5.08
C GLY A 81 -22.49 -1.49 -3.55
N ALA A 82 -21.40 -1.70 -2.80
CA ALA A 82 -21.39 -1.55 -1.34
C ALA A 82 -21.62 -0.09 -0.93
N ARG A 83 -21.03 0.87 -1.65
CA ARG A 83 -21.18 2.30 -1.39
C ARG A 83 -22.62 2.79 -1.60
N PHE A 84 -23.28 2.32 -2.66
CA PHE A 84 -24.70 2.62 -2.93
C PHE A 84 -25.60 1.94 -1.90
N ALA A 85 -25.36 0.66 -1.57
CA ALA A 85 -26.10 -0.03 -0.53
C ALA A 85 -25.98 0.68 0.83
N LYS A 86 -24.79 1.16 1.21
CA LYS A 86 -24.56 1.98 2.41
C LYS A 86 -25.44 3.24 2.42
N ILE A 87 -25.54 3.95 1.29
CA ILE A 87 -26.42 5.13 1.16
C ILE A 87 -27.88 4.75 1.39
N ASP A 88 -28.37 3.67 0.75
CA ASP A 88 -29.75 3.21 0.92
C ASP A 88 -30.06 2.75 2.36
N TYR A 89 -29.14 2.02 2.98
CA TYR A 89 -29.26 1.58 4.37
C TYR A 89 -29.26 2.76 5.36
N GLN A 90 -28.39 3.77 5.16
CA GLN A 90 -28.43 5.02 5.91
C GLN A 90 -29.78 5.72 5.74
N LYS A 91 -30.24 5.95 4.51
CA LYS A 91 -31.52 6.60 4.22
C LYS A 91 -32.70 5.87 4.87
N ALA A 92 -32.75 4.54 4.78
CA ALA A 92 -33.81 3.73 5.38
C ALA A 92 -33.84 3.84 6.92
N LEU A 93 -32.67 3.89 7.57
CA LEU A 93 -32.55 4.10 9.01
C LEU A 93 -32.99 5.52 9.42
N ILE A 94 -32.56 6.54 8.66
CA ILE A 94 -32.94 7.94 8.85
C ILE A 94 -34.46 8.10 8.74
N GLU A 95 -35.07 7.59 7.67
CA GLU A 95 -36.52 7.65 7.47
C GLU A 95 -37.26 6.97 8.63
N ALA A 96 -36.83 5.77 9.05
CA ALA A 96 -37.47 5.05 10.16
C ALA A 96 -37.41 5.84 11.48
N LEU A 97 -36.22 6.33 11.86
CA LEU A 97 -36.02 7.09 13.11
C LEU A 97 -36.79 8.43 13.08
N TRP A 98 -36.69 9.16 11.97
CA TRP A 98 -37.32 10.47 11.82
C TRP A 98 -38.85 10.37 11.74
N ARG A 99 -39.38 9.35 11.06
CA ARG A 99 -40.82 9.11 10.94
C ARG A 99 -41.47 8.77 12.29
N GLU A 100 -40.90 7.83 13.05
CA GLU A 100 -41.46 7.48 14.37
C GLU A 100 -41.35 8.66 15.36
N ALA A 101 -40.25 9.42 15.31
CA ALA A 101 -40.13 10.66 16.08
C ALA A 101 -41.15 11.74 15.65
N SER A 102 -41.45 11.86 14.35
CA SER A 102 -42.48 12.77 13.82
C SER A 102 -43.88 12.39 14.29
N ILE A 103 -44.24 11.11 14.22
CA ILE A 103 -45.54 10.59 14.69
C ILE A 103 -45.71 10.89 16.19
N ALA A 104 -44.69 10.63 17.01
CA ALA A 104 -44.77 10.87 18.45
C ALA A 104 -44.72 12.36 18.84
N ALA A 105 -44.05 13.21 18.05
CA ALA A 105 -44.11 14.67 18.20
C ALA A 105 -45.52 15.19 17.90
N GLN A 106 -46.10 14.76 16.77
CA GLN A 106 -47.46 15.16 16.37
C GLN A 106 -48.51 14.71 17.40
N GLN A 107 -48.39 13.50 17.96
CA GLN A 107 -49.25 13.01 19.05
C GLN A 107 -49.11 13.83 20.34
N ALA A 108 -47.95 14.46 20.58
CA ALA A 108 -47.71 15.36 21.70
C ALA A 108 -48.09 16.83 21.41
N GLY A 109 -48.56 17.15 20.20
CA GLY A 109 -48.86 18.52 19.78
C GLY A 109 -47.62 19.36 19.42
N GLU A 110 -46.46 18.73 19.20
CA GLU A 110 -45.22 19.39 18.82
C GLU A 110 -45.13 19.58 17.29
N SER A 111 -44.63 20.75 16.86
CA SER A 111 -44.39 21.09 15.44
C SER A 111 -42.95 20.84 14.97
N THR A 112 -42.04 20.52 15.89
CA THR A 112 -40.60 20.32 15.68
C THR A 112 -40.10 19.19 16.56
N ILE A 113 -39.13 18.41 16.09
CA ILE A 113 -38.54 17.30 16.83
C ILE A 113 -37.34 17.81 17.64
N SER A 114 -37.45 17.70 18.97
CA SER A 114 -36.37 18.09 19.90
C SER A 114 -35.28 17.03 20.04
N ARG A 115 -34.07 17.45 20.43
CA ARG A 115 -32.94 16.57 20.83
C ARG A 115 -33.36 15.46 21.81
N LYS A 116 -34.21 15.77 22.80
CA LYS A 116 -34.71 14.79 23.78
C LYS A 116 -35.53 13.68 23.11
N ARG A 117 -36.34 14.04 22.10
CA ARG A 117 -37.21 13.10 21.39
C ARG A 117 -36.41 12.19 20.47
N ILE A 118 -35.55 12.74 19.61
CA ILE A 118 -34.81 11.91 18.63
C ILE A 118 -33.84 10.93 19.32
N ARG A 119 -33.16 11.35 20.40
CA ARG A 119 -32.26 10.47 21.20
C ARG A 119 -32.95 9.22 21.76
N ALA A 120 -34.25 9.27 22.04
CA ALA A 120 -34.99 8.11 22.53
C ALA A 120 -35.07 6.98 21.47
N TYR A 121 -35.08 7.34 20.18
CA TYR A 121 -35.10 6.38 19.07
C TYR A 121 -33.69 5.88 18.73
N PHE A 122 -32.65 6.70 18.91
CA PHE A 122 -31.25 6.24 18.78
C PHE A 122 -30.92 5.13 19.77
N LEU A 123 -31.33 5.28 21.04
CA LEU A 123 -31.15 4.26 22.08
C LEU A 123 -31.87 2.93 21.79
N ALA A 124 -32.91 2.94 20.95
CA ALA A 124 -33.63 1.74 20.49
C ALA A 124 -32.96 1.03 19.29
N VAL A 125 -31.81 1.53 18.84
CA VAL A 125 -30.98 0.95 17.77
C VAL A 125 -29.56 0.69 18.27
N SER A 126 -28.92 1.68 18.91
CA SER A 126 -27.56 1.55 19.45
C SER A 126 -27.32 2.51 20.62
N ASN A 127 -26.64 2.01 21.65
CA ASN A 127 -26.13 2.82 22.73
C ASN A 127 -24.74 3.37 22.36
N LEU A 128 -24.58 4.69 22.45
CA LEU A 128 -23.33 5.39 22.16
C LEU A 128 -22.72 5.91 23.46
N GLN A 129 -21.49 5.49 23.76
CA GLN A 129 -20.76 5.90 24.96
C GLN A 129 -19.45 6.59 24.59
N ALA A 130 -19.35 7.89 24.88
CA ALA A 130 -18.09 8.63 24.79
C ALA A 130 -17.12 8.25 25.92
N MET A 131 -15.84 8.16 25.59
CA MET A 131 -14.73 7.94 26.52
C MET A 131 -14.00 9.26 26.87
N LYS A 132 -13.18 9.23 27.93
CA LYS A 132 -12.41 10.40 28.40
C LYS A 132 -11.32 10.88 27.43
N ASN A 133 -10.84 10.00 26.55
CA ASN A 133 -9.82 10.28 25.54
C ASN A 133 -10.40 10.74 24.19
N GLY A 134 -11.74 10.82 24.05
CA GLY A 134 -12.43 11.20 22.81
C GLY A 134 -12.94 10.03 21.98
N ASP A 135 -12.58 8.78 22.32
CA ASP A 135 -13.07 7.59 21.64
C ASP A 135 -14.56 7.34 21.94
N TRP A 136 -15.20 6.52 21.11
CA TRP A 136 -16.60 6.12 21.26
C TRP A 136 -16.75 4.60 21.28
N VAL A 137 -17.61 4.10 22.16
CA VAL A 137 -18.12 2.72 22.08
C VAL A 137 -19.51 2.77 21.44
N VAL A 138 -19.66 2.04 20.34
CA VAL A 138 -20.95 1.79 19.69
C VAL A 138 -21.41 0.39 20.09
N LYS A 139 -22.53 0.31 20.80
CA LYS A 139 -23.11 -0.96 21.25
C LYS A 139 -24.55 -1.12 20.74
N PRO A 140 -24.77 -1.86 19.64
CA PRO A 140 -26.10 -2.11 19.11
C PRO A 140 -27.03 -2.77 20.12
N GLU A 141 -28.32 -2.42 20.08
CA GLU A 141 -29.30 -2.99 21.01
C GLU A 141 -29.48 -4.49 20.74
N GLY A 142 -29.29 -5.32 21.77
CA GLY A 142 -29.38 -6.78 21.66
C GLY A 142 -28.14 -7.47 21.11
N SER A 143 -27.05 -6.75 20.80
CA SER A 143 -25.76 -7.35 20.48
C SER A 143 -24.89 -7.55 21.74
N ALA A 144 -24.16 -8.66 21.77
CA ALA A 144 -23.06 -8.86 22.72
C ALA A 144 -21.80 -8.08 22.30
N ASP A 145 -21.63 -7.86 20.99
CA ASP A 145 -20.49 -7.16 20.40
C ASP A 145 -20.61 -5.65 20.63
N SER A 146 -19.48 -5.01 20.95
CA SER A 146 -19.33 -3.56 21.00
C SER A 146 -18.15 -3.15 20.11
N VAL A 147 -18.30 -2.09 19.33
CA VAL A 147 -17.26 -1.57 18.44
C VAL A 147 -16.62 -0.33 19.07
N LEU A 148 -15.29 -0.28 19.09
CA LEU A 148 -14.52 0.90 19.46
C LEU A 148 -14.26 1.75 18.21
N ILE A 149 -14.66 3.02 18.26
CA ILE A 149 -14.36 4.02 17.24
C ILE A 149 -13.36 5.01 17.84
N VAL A 150 -12.14 5.03 17.30
CA VAL A 150 -11.07 5.93 17.75
C VAL A 150 -11.42 7.37 17.37
N ALA A 151 -11.07 8.34 18.23
CA ALA A 151 -11.36 9.75 18.05
C ALA A 151 -10.96 10.30 16.66
N ASP A 152 -9.78 9.91 16.16
CA ASP A 152 -9.29 10.34 14.84
C ASP A 152 -10.06 9.76 13.65
N ILE A 153 -10.50 8.50 13.75
CA ILE A 153 -11.34 7.86 12.71
C ILE A 153 -12.69 8.59 12.62
N TYR A 154 -13.28 8.92 13.78
CA TYR A 154 -14.49 9.74 13.83
C TYR A 154 -14.26 11.16 13.27
N ARG A 155 -13.16 11.83 13.64
CA ARG A 155 -12.76 13.14 13.10
C ARG A 155 -12.63 13.13 11.58
N GLN A 156 -12.03 12.09 11.01
CA GLN A 156 -11.88 11.94 9.56
C GLN A 156 -13.25 11.72 8.89
N TYR A 157 -14.04 10.74 9.31
CA TYR A 157 -15.33 10.44 8.67
C TYR A 157 -16.36 11.57 8.79
N SER A 158 -16.43 12.24 9.94
CA SER A 158 -17.38 13.35 10.13
C SER A 158 -17.08 14.56 9.22
N SER A 159 -15.87 14.66 8.65
CA SER A 159 -15.49 15.77 7.75
C SER A 159 -16.08 15.71 6.34
N ILE A 160 -16.60 14.55 5.88
CA ILE A 160 -17.10 14.37 4.50
C ILE A 160 -18.61 14.59 4.32
N ALA A 161 -19.34 14.99 5.37
CA ALA A 161 -20.78 15.31 5.34
C ALA A 161 -21.70 14.22 4.72
N TYR A 162 -21.31 12.94 4.73
CA TYR A 162 -22.15 11.84 4.21
C TYR A 162 -23.46 11.68 4.97
N SER A 163 -23.42 11.70 6.32
CA SER A 163 -24.65 11.65 7.13
C SER A 163 -25.58 12.84 6.90
N LEU A 164 -25.03 14.05 6.73
CA LEU A 164 -25.84 15.25 6.42
C LEU A 164 -26.50 15.16 5.03
N ARG A 165 -25.79 14.64 4.01
CA ARG A 165 -26.38 14.36 2.68
C ARG A 165 -27.48 13.30 2.74
N ALA A 166 -27.30 12.27 3.56
CA ALA A 166 -28.33 11.23 3.75
C ALA A 166 -29.59 11.78 4.44
N ILE A 167 -29.44 12.66 5.44
CA ILE A 167 -30.57 13.39 6.05
C ILE A 167 -31.28 14.26 5.01
N LEU A 168 -30.52 15.02 4.22
CA LEU A 168 -31.05 15.90 3.17
C LEU A 168 -31.80 15.10 2.08
N ALA A 169 -31.29 13.92 1.70
CA ALA A 169 -31.91 13.04 0.72
C ALA A 169 -33.26 12.49 1.21
N VAL A 170 -33.34 12.07 2.48
CA VAL A 170 -34.61 11.62 3.09
C VAL A 170 -35.60 12.78 3.22
N GLN A 171 -35.12 13.99 3.51
CA GLN A 171 -36.00 15.18 3.53
C GLN A 171 -36.58 15.50 2.15
N GLN A 172 -35.79 15.37 1.08
CA GLN A 172 -36.25 15.52 -0.30
C GLN A 172 -37.25 14.43 -0.70
N ASP A 173 -36.95 13.16 -0.36
CA ASP A 173 -37.83 12.01 -0.61
C ASP A 173 -39.17 12.16 0.13
N SER A 174 -39.17 12.70 1.36
CA SER A 174 -40.37 13.03 2.14
C SER A 174 -41.24 14.10 1.47
N LEU A 175 -40.66 15.18 0.96
CA LEU A 175 -41.39 16.29 0.34
C LEU A 175 -41.98 15.96 -1.04
N LEU A 176 -41.43 14.96 -1.73
CA LEU A 176 -41.95 14.46 -3.01
C LEU A 176 -42.83 13.21 -2.87
N GLY A 177 -42.75 12.53 -1.73
CA GLY A 177 -43.51 11.32 -1.40
C GLY A 177 -44.82 11.59 -0.65
N ASP A 178 -45.35 10.52 -0.03
CA ASP A 178 -46.57 10.57 0.80
C ASP A 178 -46.25 10.44 2.32
N VAL A 179 -44.98 10.65 2.72
CA VAL A 179 -44.50 10.55 4.11
C VAL A 179 -44.14 11.95 4.60
N LEU A 180 -44.94 12.52 5.53
CA LEU A 180 -44.62 13.79 6.17
C LEU A 180 -43.65 13.60 7.34
N LEU A 181 -42.51 14.29 7.31
CA LEU A 181 -41.55 14.39 8.41
C LEU A 181 -41.63 15.78 9.05
N LEU A 182 -41.66 15.85 10.38
CA LEU A 182 -41.62 17.13 11.11
C LEU A 182 -40.18 17.66 11.17
N PRO A 183 -39.95 18.98 11.06
CA PRO A 183 -38.60 19.57 11.09
C PRO A 183 -37.85 19.22 12.39
N LEU A 184 -36.55 18.92 12.25
CA LEU A 184 -35.61 18.74 13.37
C LEU A 184 -35.23 20.11 13.95
N SER A 185 -35.03 20.21 15.27
CA SER A 185 -34.29 21.32 15.85
C SER A 185 -32.79 21.20 15.56
N ASP A 186 -32.03 22.29 15.62
CA ASP A 186 -30.60 22.29 15.31
C ASP A 186 -29.82 21.28 16.18
N GLU A 187 -30.15 21.16 17.47
CA GLU A 187 -29.51 20.17 18.35
C GLU A 187 -29.96 18.73 18.07
N ALA A 188 -31.14 18.54 17.48
CA ALA A 188 -31.61 17.23 17.02
C ALA A 188 -30.90 16.82 15.73
N LEU A 189 -30.63 17.77 14.82
CA LEU A 189 -29.83 17.55 13.61
C LEU A 189 -28.38 17.16 13.95
N ILE A 190 -27.73 17.89 14.86
CA ILE A 190 -26.37 17.58 15.34
C ILE A 190 -26.31 16.17 15.96
N ASP A 191 -27.28 15.81 16.81
CA ASP A 191 -27.31 14.47 17.39
C ASP A 191 -27.57 13.38 16.36
N MET A 192 -28.37 13.67 15.31
CA MET A 192 -28.64 12.73 14.24
C MET A 192 -27.42 12.49 13.36
N GLN A 193 -26.67 13.54 13.02
CA GLN A 193 -25.38 13.40 12.34
C GLN A 193 -24.41 12.55 13.16
N LEU A 194 -24.18 12.91 14.43
CA LEU A 194 -23.27 12.18 15.33
C LEU A 194 -23.65 10.69 15.45
N PHE A 195 -24.95 10.38 15.57
CA PHE A 195 -25.42 9.00 15.63
C PHE A 195 -25.13 8.23 14.34
N LEU A 196 -25.42 8.83 13.18
CA LEU A 196 -25.24 8.19 11.87
C LEU A 196 -23.76 7.98 11.53
N ASP A 197 -22.89 8.95 11.83
CA ASP A 197 -21.45 8.85 11.62
C ASP A 197 -20.87 7.66 12.41
N LEU A 198 -21.13 7.62 13.72
CA LEU A 198 -20.64 6.55 14.60
C LEU A 198 -21.26 5.18 14.27
N TYR A 199 -22.55 5.13 13.93
CA TYR A 199 -23.20 3.88 13.55
C TYR A 199 -22.66 3.35 12.22
N THR A 200 -22.43 4.22 11.23
CA THR A 200 -21.85 3.81 9.94
C THR A 200 -20.42 3.34 10.09
N LEU A 201 -19.60 4.05 10.89
CA LEU A 201 -18.25 3.60 11.23
C LEU A 201 -18.25 2.23 11.93
N ALA A 202 -19.22 1.95 12.80
CA ALA A 202 -19.35 0.62 13.40
C ALA A 202 -19.70 -0.47 12.37
N VAL A 203 -20.57 -0.18 11.38
CA VAL A 203 -20.85 -1.12 10.28
C VAL A 203 -19.62 -1.33 9.41
N LEU A 204 -18.92 -0.25 9.03
CA LEU A 204 -17.69 -0.32 8.23
C LEU A 204 -16.59 -1.12 8.94
N HIS A 205 -16.42 -0.95 10.26
CA HIS A 205 -15.49 -1.75 11.06
C HIS A 205 -15.85 -3.25 11.06
N VAL A 206 -17.14 -3.58 11.14
CA VAL A 206 -17.60 -4.98 11.11
C VAL A 206 -17.49 -5.58 9.71
N ALA A 207 -17.69 -4.78 8.66
CA ALA A 207 -17.49 -5.18 7.27
C ALA A 207 -16.00 -5.39 6.94
N ASP A 208 -15.11 -4.48 7.33
CA ASP A 208 -13.65 -4.62 7.24
C ASP A 208 -13.17 -5.86 8.00
N LYS A 209 -13.61 -6.04 9.25
CA LYS A 209 -13.27 -7.24 10.02
C LYS A 209 -13.73 -8.52 9.32
N ALA A 210 -14.94 -8.53 8.75
CA ALA A 210 -15.44 -9.67 7.99
C ALA A 210 -14.66 -9.88 6.69
N ALA A 211 -14.27 -8.83 5.98
CA ALA A 211 -13.42 -8.92 4.78
C ALA A 211 -12.06 -9.53 5.12
N ARG A 212 -11.41 -9.05 6.19
CA ARG A 212 -10.15 -9.58 6.73
C ARG A 212 -10.25 -11.03 7.19
N ASP A 213 -11.32 -11.40 7.90
CA ASP A 213 -11.57 -12.78 8.34
C ASP A 213 -11.83 -13.73 7.13
N ASN A 214 -12.08 -13.22 5.92
CA ASN A 214 -12.34 -13.98 4.68
C ASN A 214 -11.33 -13.73 3.53
N ASP A 215 -10.20 -13.03 3.77
CA ASP A 215 -9.19 -12.66 2.75
C ASP A 215 -9.75 -11.91 1.51
N LEU A 216 -10.72 -11.02 1.73
CA LEU A 216 -11.35 -10.23 0.65
C LEU A 216 -10.65 -8.88 0.45
N TYR A 217 -10.29 -8.58 -0.82
CA TYR A 217 -9.66 -7.31 -1.23
C TYR A 217 -10.60 -6.11 -1.12
N GLU A 218 -11.90 -6.31 -1.34
CA GLU A 218 -12.94 -5.27 -1.30
C GLU A 218 -14.14 -5.72 -0.47
N ILE A 219 -14.85 -4.75 0.11
CA ILE A 219 -16.18 -4.94 0.69
C ILE A 219 -17.20 -4.84 -0.45
N ASP A 220 -17.85 -5.97 -0.75
CA ASP A 220 -18.95 -6.05 -1.70
C ASP A 220 -20.32 -5.74 -1.05
N GLN A 221 -21.35 -5.56 -1.89
CA GLN A 221 -22.70 -5.27 -1.40
C GLN A 221 -23.26 -6.36 -0.45
N PRO A 222 -23.17 -7.67 -0.76
CA PRO A 222 -23.50 -8.75 0.17
C PRO A 222 -22.81 -8.65 1.54
N LEU A 223 -21.50 -8.41 1.57
CA LEU A 223 -20.71 -8.34 2.81
C LEU A 223 -21.09 -7.12 3.65
N PHE A 224 -21.25 -5.95 3.01
CA PHE A 224 -21.75 -4.75 3.69
C PHE A 224 -23.15 -4.98 4.27
N ALA A 225 -24.06 -5.58 3.51
CA ALA A 225 -25.41 -5.90 3.98
C ALA A 225 -25.40 -6.88 5.16
N ALA A 226 -24.51 -7.88 5.16
CA ALA A 226 -24.34 -8.80 6.27
C ALA A 226 -23.83 -8.09 7.54
N ALA A 227 -22.85 -7.20 7.41
CA ALA A 227 -22.34 -6.37 8.51
C ALA A 227 -23.43 -5.43 9.08
N TRP A 228 -24.20 -4.78 8.20
CA TRP A 228 -25.32 -3.93 8.58
C TRP A 228 -26.39 -4.71 9.36
N ASN A 229 -26.85 -5.85 8.82
CA ASN A 229 -27.86 -6.69 9.46
C ASN A 229 -27.39 -7.24 10.83
N ARG A 230 -26.10 -7.58 10.98
CA ARG A 230 -25.52 -8.00 12.26
C ARG A 230 -25.63 -6.92 13.35
N LEU A 231 -25.58 -5.64 12.98
CA LEU A 231 -25.74 -4.52 13.91
C LEU A 231 -27.17 -3.97 13.96
N ASN A 232 -28.09 -4.44 13.11
CA ASN A 232 -29.46 -3.94 13.00
C ASN A 232 -30.51 -5.06 13.00
N ASN A 233 -30.76 -5.65 14.17
CA ASN A 233 -31.71 -6.75 14.34
C ASN A 233 -33.21 -6.32 14.37
N LYS A 234 -33.56 -5.03 14.18
CA LYS A 234 -34.92 -4.53 14.52
C LYS A 234 -35.67 -3.67 13.49
N THR A 235 -35.08 -3.13 12.42
CA THR A 235 -35.81 -2.23 11.50
C THR A 235 -36.85 -2.91 10.57
N GLY A 236 -37.27 -4.15 10.86
CA GLY A 236 -38.24 -4.90 10.05
C GLY A 236 -39.72 -4.52 10.22
N ALA A 237 -40.07 -3.73 11.25
CA ALA A 237 -41.46 -3.39 11.57
C ALA A 237 -41.82 -1.95 11.17
N ARG A 238 -42.23 -1.72 9.91
CA ARG A 238 -42.83 -0.44 9.50
C ARG A 238 -44.17 -0.23 10.22
N SER A 239 -44.29 0.82 11.03
CA SER A 239 -45.59 1.28 11.54
C SER A 239 -46.52 1.59 10.36
N SER A 240 -47.77 1.13 10.41
CA SER A 240 -48.77 1.38 9.35
C SER A 240 -49.42 2.77 9.44
N ALA A 241 -49.09 3.57 10.46
CA ALA A 241 -49.62 4.91 10.65
C ALA A 241 -49.01 5.92 9.65
N VAL A 242 -49.73 6.22 8.56
CA VAL A 242 -49.36 7.29 7.63
C VAL A 242 -49.81 8.64 8.21
N ALA A 243 -48.87 9.57 8.42
CA ALA A 243 -49.18 10.97 8.64
C ALA A 243 -49.72 11.56 7.31
N ARG A 244 -51.05 11.66 7.18
CA ARG A 244 -51.69 12.24 5.99
C ARG A 244 -51.48 13.75 5.92
N MET A 245 -51.01 14.25 4.78
CA MET A 245 -51.11 15.66 4.43
C MET A 245 -52.48 16.03 3.83
N ALA A 246 -52.84 17.31 3.98
CA ALA A 246 -53.81 17.97 3.13
C ALA A 246 -53.06 18.78 2.05
N GLY A 247 -53.32 18.49 0.77
CA GLY A 247 -52.86 19.27 -0.39
C GLY A 247 -51.43 18.96 -0.87
N LYS A 248 -51.30 18.38 -2.08
CA LYS A 248 -50.02 18.36 -2.81
C LYS A 248 -49.83 19.71 -3.52
N ALA A 249 -48.70 20.37 -3.29
CA ALA A 249 -48.28 21.53 -4.07
C ALA A 249 -47.58 21.06 -5.36
N THR A 250 -48.35 20.94 -6.44
CA THR A 250 -47.87 20.47 -7.74
C THR A 250 -47.39 21.63 -8.61
N ASP A 251 -46.11 21.98 -8.53
CA ASP A 251 -45.45 22.89 -9.48
C ASP A 251 -44.04 22.39 -9.80
N ALA A 252 -43.71 22.23 -11.08
CA ALA A 252 -42.41 21.71 -11.52
C ALA A 252 -41.22 22.63 -11.16
N GLY A 253 -41.47 23.92 -10.90
CA GLY A 253 -40.45 24.84 -10.41
C GLY A 253 -40.04 24.62 -8.95
N SER A 254 -40.82 23.89 -8.15
CA SER A 254 -40.48 23.62 -6.75
C SER A 254 -39.60 22.38 -6.57
N SER A 255 -39.63 21.42 -7.50
CA SER A 255 -38.89 20.15 -7.39
C SER A 255 -37.37 20.33 -7.53
N PHE A 256 -36.92 21.24 -8.41
CA PHE A 256 -35.50 21.55 -8.62
C PHE A 256 -34.91 22.52 -7.58
N ALA A 257 -35.74 23.10 -6.70
CA ALA A 257 -35.30 24.12 -5.75
C ALA A 257 -34.17 23.64 -4.83
N LEU A 258 -34.20 22.37 -4.40
CA LEU A 258 -33.11 21.79 -3.61
C LEU A 258 -31.83 21.62 -4.43
N THR A 259 -31.92 21.08 -5.65
CA THR A 259 -30.75 20.88 -6.52
C THR A 259 -30.03 22.21 -6.79
N HIS A 260 -30.78 23.28 -7.06
CA HIS A 260 -30.20 24.62 -7.19
C HIS A 260 -29.54 25.13 -5.91
N LYS A 261 -30.13 24.88 -4.71
CA LYS A 261 -29.52 25.26 -3.43
C LYS A 261 -28.22 24.49 -3.16
N ILE A 262 -28.18 23.17 -3.39
CA ILE A 262 -26.95 22.35 -3.25
C ILE A 262 -25.82 22.89 -4.14
N ILE A 263 -26.12 23.18 -5.41
CA ILE A 263 -25.15 23.73 -6.36
C ILE A 263 -24.67 25.11 -5.91
N ALA A 264 -25.55 25.97 -5.40
CA ALA A 264 -25.19 27.29 -4.89
C ALA A 264 -24.29 27.19 -3.65
N GLU A 265 -24.61 26.31 -2.71
CA GLU A 265 -23.84 26.09 -1.48
C GLU A 265 -22.43 25.57 -1.80
N LYS A 266 -22.33 24.57 -2.69
CA LYS A 266 -21.05 24.03 -3.18
C LYS A 266 -20.21 25.10 -3.87
N ILE A 267 -20.82 25.89 -4.77
CA ILE A 267 -20.13 27.00 -5.42
C ILE A 267 -19.64 28.02 -4.39
N SER A 268 -20.43 28.34 -3.36
CA SER A 268 -20.05 29.25 -2.27
C SER A 268 -18.87 28.72 -1.46
N ALA A 269 -18.89 27.43 -1.06
CA ALA A 269 -17.81 26.78 -0.33
C ALA A 269 -16.51 26.75 -1.13
N TYR A 270 -16.56 26.35 -2.42
CA TYR A 270 -15.40 26.43 -3.32
C TYR A 270 -14.95 27.88 -3.56
N GLN A 271 -15.85 28.87 -3.60
CA GLN A 271 -15.45 30.27 -3.72
C GLN A 271 -14.70 30.76 -2.48
N ALA A 272 -15.22 30.51 -1.28
CA ALA A 272 -14.56 30.86 -0.01
C ALA A 272 -13.18 30.18 0.12
N TYR A 273 -13.06 28.91 -0.28
CA TYR A 273 -11.80 28.18 -0.37
C TYR A 273 -10.82 28.83 -1.37
N ASN A 274 -11.30 29.25 -2.55
CA ASN A 274 -10.48 29.80 -3.63
C ASN A 274 -10.17 31.30 -3.55
N GLU A 275 -10.74 32.07 -2.62
CA GLU A 275 -10.39 33.49 -2.41
C GLU A 275 -8.87 33.69 -2.18
N ILE A 276 -8.17 32.63 -1.77
CA ILE A 276 -6.73 32.61 -1.54
C ILE A 276 -5.89 32.57 -2.83
N SER A 277 -6.36 32.01 -3.98
CA SER A 277 -5.55 32.03 -5.22
C SER A 277 -6.25 31.76 -6.57
N ASN A 278 -6.96 32.76 -7.10
CA ASN A 278 -7.43 32.76 -8.51
C ASN A 278 -6.28 32.66 -9.55
N LYS A 279 -5.02 32.94 -9.17
CA LYS A 279 -3.84 32.82 -10.04
C LYS A 279 -3.32 31.37 -10.15
N VAL A 280 -3.49 30.56 -9.11
CA VAL A 280 -3.07 29.14 -9.13
C VAL A 280 -3.95 28.34 -10.09
N PHE A 281 -5.27 28.60 -10.12
CA PHE A 281 -6.18 27.97 -11.08
C PHE A 281 -5.72 28.13 -12.55
N ILE A 282 -5.52 29.38 -12.99
CA ILE A 282 -5.05 29.68 -14.36
C ILE A 282 -3.65 29.08 -14.64
N ARG A 283 -2.75 29.08 -13.65
CA ARG A 283 -1.42 28.47 -13.78
C ARG A 283 -1.48 26.95 -13.92
N ASN A 284 -2.33 26.28 -13.14
CA ASN A 284 -2.44 24.82 -13.16
C ASN A 284 -3.05 24.35 -14.49
N LEU A 285 -4.03 25.09 -15.01
CA LEU A 285 -4.67 24.87 -16.29
C LEU A 285 -3.70 25.05 -17.48
N GLN A 286 -2.67 25.89 -17.33
CA GLN A 286 -1.58 26.10 -18.30
C GLN A 286 -0.48 25.03 -18.28
N VAL A 287 -0.25 24.36 -17.13
CA VAL A 287 0.94 23.50 -16.92
C VAL A 287 0.58 22.01 -16.91
N TYR A 288 -0.51 21.61 -16.26
CA TYR A 288 -0.76 20.19 -15.93
C TYR A 288 -1.77 19.51 -16.87
N PHE A 289 -2.98 20.06 -17.04
CA PHE A 289 -4.06 19.33 -17.71
C PHE A 289 -3.80 19.11 -19.20
N ALA A 290 -3.57 20.18 -19.98
CA ALA A 290 -3.29 20.07 -21.40
C ALA A 290 -1.81 19.73 -21.71
N ARG A 291 -0.90 19.87 -20.73
CA ARG A 291 0.56 19.82 -20.93
C ARG A 291 1.01 20.70 -22.13
N MET A 292 0.33 21.83 -22.36
CA MET A 292 0.49 22.78 -23.46
C MET A 292 0.12 24.20 -22.99
N PRO A 293 0.88 25.26 -23.38
CA PRO A 293 0.58 26.63 -22.94
C PRO A 293 -0.75 27.17 -23.49
N TRP A 294 -1.35 28.08 -22.73
CA TRP A 294 -2.55 28.84 -23.12
C TRP A 294 -2.21 29.99 -24.08
N PRO A 295 -3.15 30.47 -24.93
CA PRO A 295 -2.94 31.69 -25.73
C PRO A 295 -2.53 32.88 -24.87
N SER A 296 -1.38 33.50 -25.15
CA SER A 296 -0.98 34.75 -24.48
C SER A 296 -1.72 35.98 -25.02
N ASP A 297 -2.33 35.86 -26.20
CA ASP A 297 -3.24 36.87 -26.74
C ASP A 297 -4.61 36.79 -26.05
N THR A 298 -5.21 37.96 -25.80
CA THR A 298 -6.46 38.06 -25.03
C THR A 298 -7.68 37.61 -25.85
N GLU A 299 -7.74 37.95 -27.13
CA GLU A 299 -8.86 37.58 -28.01
C GLU A 299 -8.89 36.05 -28.24
N GLN A 300 -7.74 35.44 -28.53
CA GLN A 300 -7.61 33.99 -28.66
C GLN A 300 -7.86 33.25 -27.32
N SER A 301 -7.39 33.81 -26.21
CA SER A 301 -7.64 33.29 -24.85
C SER A 301 -9.13 33.25 -24.54
N ASP A 302 -9.86 34.35 -24.79
CA ASP A 302 -11.28 34.46 -24.46
C ASP A 302 -12.15 33.62 -25.42
N LEU A 303 -11.77 33.52 -26.70
CA LEU A 303 -12.39 32.58 -27.64
C LEU A 303 -12.21 31.12 -27.17
N PHE A 304 -11.02 30.74 -26.69
CA PHE A 304 -10.78 29.40 -26.13
C PHE A 304 -11.66 29.13 -24.89
N LYS A 305 -11.75 30.08 -23.95
CA LYS A 305 -12.64 29.96 -22.76
C LYS A 305 -14.09 29.74 -23.17
N LYS A 306 -14.58 30.53 -24.12
CA LYS A 306 -15.95 30.45 -24.63
C LYS A 306 -16.21 29.06 -25.20
N VAL A 307 -15.39 28.59 -26.14
CA VAL A 307 -15.56 27.26 -26.77
C VAL A 307 -15.43 26.13 -25.75
N TYR A 308 -14.49 26.20 -24.81
CA TYR A 308 -14.37 25.21 -23.74
C TYR A 308 -15.64 25.17 -22.87
N SER A 309 -16.18 26.33 -22.51
CA SER A 309 -17.35 26.42 -21.64
C SER A 309 -18.62 25.91 -22.32
N GLU A 310 -18.80 26.19 -23.62
CA GLU A 310 -19.90 25.62 -24.43
C GLU A 310 -19.80 24.09 -24.52
N VAL A 311 -18.59 23.53 -24.68
CA VAL A 311 -18.37 22.07 -24.67
C VAL A 311 -18.70 21.46 -23.31
N MET A 312 -18.30 22.10 -22.20
CA MET A 312 -18.60 21.63 -20.85
C MET A 312 -20.09 21.71 -20.50
N VAL A 313 -20.79 22.79 -20.90
CA VAL A 313 -22.23 22.94 -20.70
C VAL A 313 -23.01 21.92 -21.55
N GLY A 314 -22.62 21.71 -22.81
CA GLY A 314 -23.22 20.70 -23.67
C GLY A 314 -23.08 19.28 -23.10
N PHE A 315 -21.88 18.92 -22.62
CA PHE A 315 -21.66 17.63 -21.96
C PHE A 315 -22.51 17.46 -20.69
N ALA A 316 -22.59 18.49 -19.84
CA ALA A 316 -23.40 18.43 -18.62
C ALA A 316 -24.91 18.31 -18.91
N LEU A 317 -25.41 18.93 -20.00
CA LEU A 317 -26.79 18.74 -20.48
C LEU A 317 -27.06 17.29 -20.89
N ASP A 318 -26.19 16.71 -21.72
CA ASP A 318 -26.34 15.33 -22.22
C ASP A 318 -26.21 14.30 -21.09
N LEU A 319 -25.24 14.50 -20.18
CA LEU A 319 -25.04 13.67 -18.99
C LEU A 319 -26.29 13.66 -18.09
N TYR A 320 -26.89 14.85 -17.86
CA TYR A 320 -28.13 14.98 -17.08
C TYR A 320 -29.30 14.27 -17.77
N ALA A 321 -29.55 14.56 -19.05
CA ALA A 321 -30.67 13.98 -19.80
C ALA A 321 -30.57 12.44 -19.92
N GLY A 322 -29.36 11.91 -20.06
CA GLY A 322 -29.12 10.47 -20.05
C GLY A 322 -29.34 9.81 -18.70
N ALA A 323 -28.87 10.42 -17.60
CA ALA A 323 -29.14 9.95 -16.25
C ALA A 323 -30.65 9.99 -15.93
N GLU A 324 -31.37 11.03 -16.36
CA GLU A 324 -32.83 11.10 -16.25
C GLU A 324 -33.53 9.95 -17.00
N LYS A 325 -33.04 9.60 -18.19
CA LYS A 325 -33.57 8.49 -18.98
C LYS A 325 -33.38 7.14 -18.28
N VAL A 326 -32.24 6.92 -17.60
CA VAL A 326 -32.01 5.72 -16.77
C VAL A 326 -32.95 5.72 -15.54
N ALA A 327 -33.06 6.86 -14.84
CA ALA A 327 -33.98 7.01 -13.71
C ALA A 327 -35.44 6.74 -14.10
N ALA A 328 -35.87 7.21 -15.27
CA ALA A 328 -37.21 6.95 -15.81
C ALA A 328 -37.43 5.46 -16.16
N GLN A 329 -36.42 4.77 -16.70
CA GLN A 329 -36.47 3.32 -16.96
C GLN A 329 -36.56 2.50 -15.66
N ARG A 330 -35.89 2.94 -14.59
CA ARG A 330 -35.96 2.34 -13.24
C ARG A 330 -37.15 2.82 -12.41
N GLN A 331 -38.02 3.66 -12.96
CA GLN A 331 -39.19 4.24 -12.29
C GLN A 331 -38.86 5.11 -11.06
N HIS A 332 -37.63 5.62 -10.95
CA HIS A 332 -37.23 6.50 -9.87
C HIS A 332 -37.90 7.87 -9.98
N THR A 333 -38.35 8.44 -8.86
CA THR A 333 -38.96 9.80 -8.82
C THR A 333 -37.92 10.89 -9.05
N LEU A 334 -36.75 10.72 -8.44
CA LEU A 334 -35.53 11.53 -8.57
C LEU A 334 -34.49 10.78 -9.40
N ILE A 335 -33.45 11.47 -9.86
CA ILE A 335 -32.23 10.81 -10.40
C ILE A 335 -31.38 10.35 -9.21
N ARG A 336 -31.03 9.06 -9.17
CA ARG A 336 -30.19 8.46 -8.12
C ARG A 336 -28.73 8.28 -8.54
N VAL A 337 -27.86 7.99 -7.57
CA VAL A 337 -26.40 7.90 -7.80
C VAL A 337 -26.07 6.77 -8.79
N GLU A 338 -26.76 5.65 -8.69
CA GLU A 338 -26.66 4.51 -9.61
C GLU A 338 -27.19 4.81 -11.01
N ASP A 339 -28.07 5.82 -11.19
CA ASP A 339 -28.56 6.25 -12.50
C ASP A 339 -27.50 7.07 -13.23
N VAL A 340 -26.87 8.01 -12.51
CA VAL A 340 -25.73 8.80 -13.01
C VAL A 340 -24.57 7.88 -13.35
N LYS A 341 -24.16 6.98 -12.45
CA LYS A 341 -23.11 5.98 -12.68
C LYS A 341 -23.37 5.15 -13.96
N THR A 342 -24.56 4.56 -14.06
CA THR A 342 -24.94 3.69 -15.19
C THR A 342 -24.88 4.44 -16.52
N TYR A 343 -25.35 5.69 -16.57
CA TYR A 343 -25.28 6.47 -17.80
C TYR A 343 -23.85 6.96 -18.09
N ALA A 344 -23.12 7.43 -17.08
CA ALA A 344 -21.78 7.98 -17.23
C ALA A 344 -20.77 6.98 -17.81
N GLU A 345 -20.75 5.73 -17.32
CA GLU A 345 -19.87 4.68 -17.85
C GLU A 345 -20.23 4.25 -19.28
N ALA A 346 -21.51 4.39 -19.67
CA ALA A 346 -21.94 4.14 -21.04
C ALA A 346 -21.63 5.33 -21.98
N PHE A 347 -21.67 6.55 -21.45
CA PHE A 347 -21.49 7.79 -22.19
C PHE A 347 -20.01 8.13 -22.40
N ILE A 348 -19.20 7.99 -21.35
CA ILE A 348 -17.73 8.01 -21.41
C ILE A 348 -17.21 6.77 -20.68
N PRO A 349 -16.86 5.69 -21.41
CA PRO A 349 -16.30 4.49 -20.80
C PRO A 349 -14.98 4.78 -20.09
N HIS A 350 -14.97 4.58 -18.78
CA HIS A 350 -13.82 4.79 -17.90
C HIS A 350 -13.78 3.74 -16.78
N SER A 351 -12.64 3.60 -16.13
CA SER A 351 -12.47 2.88 -14.87
C SER A 351 -11.60 3.70 -13.92
N ILE A 352 -11.99 3.80 -12.66
CA ILE A 352 -11.24 4.48 -11.60
C ILE A 352 -10.51 3.41 -10.78
N ASN A 353 -9.23 3.65 -10.42
CA ASN A 353 -8.45 2.76 -9.56
C ASN A 353 -8.48 3.19 -8.08
N GLU A 354 -7.85 2.41 -7.22
CA GLU A 354 -7.69 2.64 -5.76
C GLU A 354 -6.92 3.93 -5.41
N TYR A 355 -6.33 4.61 -6.40
CA TYR A 355 -5.63 5.89 -6.27
C TYR A 355 -6.43 7.10 -6.75
N GLU A 356 -7.66 6.91 -7.24
CA GLU A 356 -8.51 7.84 -7.99
C GLU A 356 -8.04 8.16 -9.43
N ASP A 357 -7.11 7.42 -10.02
CA ASP A 357 -6.72 7.67 -11.42
C ASP A 357 -7.78 7.13 -12.38
N ALA A 358 -8.13 7.91 -13.40
CA ALA A 358 -9.16 7.59 -14.38
C ALA A 358 -8.57 7.07 -15.69
N THR A 359 -8.83 5.79 -16.01
CA THR A 359 -8.46 5.18 -17.29
C THR A 359 -9.66 5.20 -18.24
N PHE A 360 -9.57 6.02 -19.29
CA PHE A 360 -10.58 6.18 -20.32
C PHE A 360 -10.38 5.18 -21.47
N PHE A 361 -11.52 4.70 -21.99
CA PHE A 361 -11.64 3.70 -23.05
C PHE A 361 -11.00 2.35 -22.71
N PRO A 362 -11.28 1.77 -21.51
CA PRO A 362 -10.52 0.65 -20.95
C PRO A 362 -10.58 -0.65 -21.78
N ARG A 363 -11.54 -0.82 -22.71
CA ARG A 363 -11.57 -2.00 -23.60
C ARG A 363 -10.55 -1.91 -24.73
N LEU A 364 -10.02 -0.72 -25.02
CA LEU A 364 -8.98 -0.55 -26.04
C LEU A 364 -7.61 -1.01 -25.50
N PRO A 365 -6.66 -1.40 -26.37
CA PRO A 365 -5.27 -1.65 -25.96
C PRO A 365 -4.66 -0.43 -25.25
N VAL A 366 -3.74 -0.65 -24.31
CA VAL A 366 -3.12 0.40 -23.46
C VAL A 366 -2.60 1.60 -24.27
N SER A 367 -1.98 1.36 -25.44
CA SER A 367 -1.49 2.42 -26.35
C SER A 367 -2.58 3.30 -26.99
N LYS A 368 -3.87 2.97 -26.78
CA LYS A 368 -5.04 3.69 -27.26
C LYS A 368 -5.95 4.23 -26.13
N GLN A 369 -5.71 3.81 -24.89
CA GLN A 369 -6.36 4.34 -23.69
C GLN A 369 -5.85 5.76 -23.39
N ILE A 370 -6.56 6.49 -22.51
CA ILE A 370 -6.05 7.73 -21.92
C ILE A 370 -6.16 7.60 -20.41
N MET A 371 -5.04 7.68 -19.72
CA MET A 371 -4.99 7.73 -18.25
C MET A 371 -4.89 9.20 -17.80
N LEU A 372 -5.76 9.59 -16.88
CA LEU A 372 -5.67 10.85 -16.13
C LEU A 372 -5.31 10.51 -14.69
N GLU A 373 -4.25 11.12 -14.20
CA GLU A 373 -3.78 10.96 -12.83
C GLU A 373 -4.74 11.70 -11.88
N SER A 374 -5.00 11.14 -10.69
CA SER A 374 -5.81 11.76 -9.63
C SER A 374 -5.46 13.24 -9.38
N TYR A 375 -4.18 13.59 -9.37
CA TYR A 375 -3.68 14.97 -9.25
C TYR A 375 -4.13 15.90 -10.39
N ASP A 376 -4.22 15.41 -11.64
CA ASP A 376 -4.76 16.19 -12.77
C ASP A 376 -6.26 16.50 -12.55
N MET A 377 -6.98 15.68 -11.78
CA MET A 377 -8.41 15.85 -11.49
C MET A 377 -8.65 16.69 -10.25
N ASP A 378 -7.88 16.50 -9.17
CA ASP A 378 -7.96 17.31 -7.94
C ASP A 378 -7.84 18.80 -8.23
N ALA A 379 -6.82 19.23 -8.97
CA ALA A 379 -6.65 20.64 -9.30
C ALA A 379 -7.77 21.21 -10.21
N PHE A 380 -8.60 20.37 -10.85
CA PHE A 380 -9.82 20.79 -11.55
C PHE A 380 -11.04 20.81 -10.61
N ARG A 381 -11.16 19.81 -9.72
CA ARG A 381 -12.18 19.75 -8.67
C ARG A 381 -12.07 20.97 -7.75
N ASP A 382 -10.89 21.24 -7.22
CA ASP A 382 -10.54 22.38 -6.35
C ASP A 382 -11.04 23.72 -6.88
N SER A 383 -11.12 23.91 -8.20
CA SER A 383 -11.61 25.16 -8.80
C SER A 383 -13.11 25.45 -8.58
N GLY A 384 -13.90 24.45 -8.16
CA GLY A 384 -15.36 24.50 -8.18
C GLY A 384 -15.99 24.59 -9.58
N GLY A 385 -15.18 24.61 -10.65
CA GLY A 385 -15.65 24.80 -12.03
C GLY A 385 -16.64 23.74 -12.50
N HIS A 386 -16.46 22.50 -12.05
CA HIS A 386 -17.37 21.39 -12.32
C HIS A 386 -18.81 21.65 -11.82
N TRP A 387 -18.97 22.21 -10.61
CA TRP A 387 -20.28 22.68 -10.10
C TRP A 387 -20.82 23.88 -10.88
N ARG A 388 -19.95 24.78 -11.34
CA ARG A 388 -20.35 25.93 -12.17
C ARG A 388 -20.88 25.49 -13.54
N TYR A 389 -20.27 24.50 -14.18
CA TYR A 389 -20.75 23.95 -15.44
C TYR A 389 -22.11 23.24 -15.27
N LEU A 390 -22.32 22.52 -14.17
CA LEU A 390 -23.64 21.98 -13.81
C LEU A 390 -24.68 23.09 -13.61
N GLN A 391 -24.33 24.19 -12.92
CA GLN A 391 -25.21 25.35 -12.76
C GLN A 391 -25.61 25.95 -14.11
N TRP A 392 -24.66 26.17 -15.02
CA TRP A 392 -24.92 26.75 -16.34
C TRP A 392 -25.74 25.81 -17.22
N ALA A 393 -25.51 24.50 -17.17
CA ALA A 393 -26.35 23.52 -17.85
C ALA A 393 -27.80 23.55 -17.37
N MET A 394 -28.05 23.68 -16.07
CA MET A 394 -29.41 23.85 -15.54
C MET A 394 -30.06 25.22 -15.84
N GLN A 395 -29.29 26.20 -16.30
CA GLN A 395 -29.75 27.53 -16.69
C GLN A 395 -29.85 27.71 -18.22
N ASP A 396 -29.37 26.74 -18.99
CA ASP A 396 -29.40 26.77 -20.46
C ASP A 396 -30.83 26.65 -20.98
N VAL A 397 -31.14 27.34 -22.08
CA VAL A 397 -32.49 27.35 -22.68
C VAL A 397 -32.94 25.98 -23.19
N ASN A 398 -32.02 25.02 -23.31
CA ASN A 398 -32.28 23.64 -23.72
C ASN A 398 -32.33 22.66 -22.53
N PHE A 399 -32.31 23.15 -21.28
CA PHE A 399 -32.50 22.30 -20.10
C PHE A 399 -33.95 21.80 -20.03
N GLY A 400 -34.19 20.64 -20.65
CA GLY A 400 -35.52 20.03 -20.77
C GLY A 400 -35.85 18.99 -19.68
N ALA A 401 -35.02 18.85 -18.65
CA ALA A 401 -35.16 17.78 -17.66
C ALA A 401 -36.35 18.03 -16.70
N THR A 402 -36.96 16.94 -16.23
CA THR A 402 -38.15 16.96 -15.35
C THR A 402 -37.89 16.39 -13.95
N LYS A 403 -36.84 15.57 -13.80
CA LYS A 403 -36.42 14.94 -12.53
C LYS A 403 -35.25 15.70 -11.90
N PRO A 404 -35.36 16.13 -10.63
CA PRO A 404 -34.23 16.64 -9.86
C PRO A 404 -33.18 15.57 -9.58
N LEU A 405 -31.95 16.01 -9.32
CA LEU A 405 -30.91 15.22 -8.66
C LEU A 405 -31.20 15.14 -7.16
N ASP A 406 -30.82 14.01 -6.56
CA ASP A 406 -30.67 13.89 -5.11
C ASP A 406 -29.26 14.29 -4.66
N PRO A 407 -28.99 14.46 -3.35
CA PRO A 407 -27.71 14.98 -2.88
C PRO A 407 -26.49 14.14 -3.27
N PHE A 408 -26.62 12.83 -3.44
CA PHE A 408 -25.49 11.96 -3.81
C PHE A 408 -25.31 11.90 -5.34
N SER A 409 -26.40 11.88 -6.10
CA SER A 409 -26.33 11.97 -7.56
C SER A 409 -25.82 13.33 -8.03
N ALA A 410 -26.04 14.41 -7.28
CA ALA A 410 -25.45 15.72 -7.54
C ALA A 410 -23.91 15.72 -7.44
N GLU A 411 -23.33 15.10 -6.41
CA GLU A 411 -21.88 14.95 -6.26
C GLU A 411 -21.27 14.15 -7.42
N LEU A 412 -21.87 13.00 -7.75
CA LEU A 412 -21.36 12.13 -8.83
C LEU A 412 -21.56 12.77 -10.22
N MET A 413 -22.63 13.54 -10.43
CA MET A 413 -22.84 14.34 -11.64
C MET A 413 -21.70 15.36 -11.80
N ALA A 414 -21.38 16.09 -10.74
CA ALA A 414 -20.31 17.08 -10.74
C ALA A 414 -18.92 16.42 -10.94
N GLU A 415 -18.66 15.26 -10.33
CA GLU A 415 -17.44 14.49 -10.53
C GLU A 415 -17.24 14.06 -12.00
N ASN A 416 -18.27 13.55 -12.66
CA ASN A 416 -18.17 13.18 -14.08
C ASN A 416 -17.94 14.39 -15.00
N ILE A 417 -18.47 15.57 -14.63
CA ILE A 417 -18.17 16.84 -15.30
C ILE A 417 -16.70 17.23 -15.08
N ALA A 418 -16.12 16.99 -13.89
CA ALA A 418 -14.69 17.21 -13.65
C ALA A 418 -13.81 16.31 -14.52
N GLN A 419 -14.11 15.01 -14.53
CA GLN A 419 -13.40 14.00 -15.33
C GLN A 419 -13.39 14.34 -16.83
N PHE A 420 -14.54 14.68 -17.41
CA PHE A 420 -14.61 15.10 -18.81
C PHE A 420 -13.85 16.40 -19.09
N GLY A 421 -13.89 17.38 -18.17
CA GLY A 421 -13.17 18.65 -18.33
C GLY A 421 -11.67 18.45 -18.49
N VAL A 422 -11.07 17.60 -17.65
CA VAL A 422 -9.64 17.27 -17.74
C VAL A 422 -9.34 16.44 -18.99
N LEU A 423 -10.20 15.47 -19.35
CA LEU A 423 -10.06 14.66 -20.57
C LEU A 423 -10.03 15.52 -21.85
N VAL A 424 -10.97 16.46 -21.98
CA VAL A 424 -11.06 17.39 -23.12
C VAL A 424 -9.80 18.23 -23.25
N LEU A 425 -9.26 18.75 -22.14
CA LEU A 425 -8.03 19.53 -22.13
C LEU A 425 -6.79 18.68 -22.46
N ARG A 426 -6.69 17.47 -21.90
CA ARG A 426 -5.58 16.53 -22.18
C ARG A 426 -5.54 16.14 -23.66
N VAL A 427 -6.69 15.82 -24.25
CA VAL A 427 -6.80 15.48 -25.68
C VAL A 427 -6.57 16.69 -26.58
N ALA A 428 -7.06 17.89 -26.22
CA ALA A 428 -6.77 19.11 -26.97
C ALA A 428 -5.26 19.44 -26.97
N GLY A 429 -4.59 19.23 -25.83
CA GLY A 429 -3.13 19.35 -25.73
C GLY A 429 -2.36 18.34 -26.58
N MET A 430 -2.87 17.11 -26.73
CA MET A 430 -2.31 16.11 -27.65
C MET A 430 -2.48 16.55 -29.12
N ALA A 431 -3.68 17.02 -29.50
CA ALA A 431 -3.97 17.50 -30.85
C ALA A 431 -3.12 18.74 -31.23
N ALA A 432 -2.94 19.67 -30.28
CA ALA A 432 -2.10 20.85 -30.45
C ALA A 432 -0.63 20.47 -30.70
N LYS A 433 -0.11 19.44 -30.00
CA LYS A 433 1.25 18.91 -30.20
C LYS A 433 1.42 18.24 -31.56
N GLU A 434 0.45 17.43 -31.99
CA GLU A 434 0.45 16.79 -33.30
C GLU A 434 0.48 17.82 -34.44
N GLN A 435 -0.30 18.90 -34.31
CA GLN A 435 -0.35 20.02 -35.25
C GLN A 435 0.79 21.04 -35.06
N LYS A 436 1.71 20.81 -34.11
CA LYS A 436 2.87 21.67 -33.78
C LYS A 436 2.48 23.12 -33.41
N HIS A 437 1.30 23.30 -32.81
CA HIS A 437 0.89 24.58 -32.25
C HIS A 437 1.80 24.96 -31.07
N LYS A 438 2.05 26.26 -30.88
CA LYS A 438 2.87 26.77 -29.75
C LYS A 438 2.05 26.98 -28.47
N THR A 439 0.75 27.19 -28.63
CA THR A 439 -0.26 27.33 -27.58
C THR A 439 -1.50 26.56 -28.03
N LEU A 440 -2.38 26.21 -27.08
CA LEU A 440 -3.72 25.70 -27.40
C LEU A 440 -4.49 26.68 -28.31
N GLN A 441 -5.36 26.15 -29.17
CA GLN A 441 -6.28 26.93 -30.00
C GLN A 441 -7.72 26.40 -29.86
N ALA A 442 -8.72 27.21 -30.20
CA ALA A 442 -10.13 26.80 -30.12
C ALA A 442 -10.44 25.59 -31.04
N GLN A 443 -9.72 25.44 -32.14
CA GLN A 443 -9.79 24.29 -33.04
C GLN A 443 -9.33 22.98 -32.36
N ASP A 444 -8.39 23.04 -31.40
CA ASP A 444 -7.90 21.84 -30.70
C ASP A 444 -8.99 21.23 -29.79
N LEU A 445 -9.91 22.04 -29.29
CA LEU A 445 -11.11 21.58 -28.57
C LEU A 445 -12.14 20.92 -29.51
N ALA A 446 -12.33 21.47 -30.71
CA ALA A 446 -13.19 20.85 -31.72
C ALA A 446 -12.65 19.46 -32.15
N HIS A 447 -11.33 19.36 -32.28
CA HIS A 447 -10.64 18.10 -32.53
C HIS A 447 -10.74 17.12 -31.35
N SER A 448 -10.67 17.61 -30.10
CA SER A 448 -10.71 16.72 -28.92
C SER A 448 -12.06 16.07 -28.71
N VAL A 449 -13.18 16.81 -28.85
CA VAL A 449 -14.54 16.24 -28.85
C VAL A 449 -14.68 15.16 -29.93
N SER A 450 -14.23 15.46 -31.16
CA SER A 450 -14.28 14.52 -32.29
C SER A 450 -13.41 13.28 -32.07
N PHE A 451 -12.28 13.41 -31.36
CA PHE A 451 -11.41 12.30 -31.00
C PHE A 451 -12.05 11.42 -29.92
N ILE A 452 -12.59 12.02 -28.86
CA ILE A 452 -13.25 11.33 -27.75
C ILE A 452 -14.43 10.50 -28.28
N GLN A 453 -15.28 11.06 -29.15
CA GLN A 453 -16.38 10.29 -29.76
C GLN A 453 -15.88 9.05 -30.50
N ARG A 454 -14.85 9.19 -31.36
CA ARG A 454 -14.27 8.04 -32.07
C ARG A 454 -13.69 6.99 -31.12
N ARG A 455 -13.18 7.39 -29.95
CA ARG A 455 -12.69 6.46 -28.92
C ARG A 455 -13.83 5.74 -28.20
N ILE A 456 -14.94 6.43 -27.90
CA ILE A 456 -16.16 5.82 -27.36
C ILE A 456 -16.69 4.77 -28.34
N ASP A 457 -16.82 5.13 -29.63
CA ASP A 457 -17.30 4.21 -30.67
C ASP A 457 -16.40 2.97 -30.79
N GLN A 458 -15.07 3.17 -30.83
CA GLN A 458 -14.09 2.08 -30.83
C GLN A 458 -14.20 1.19 -29.59
N ASN A 459 -14.30 1.78 -28.39
CA ASN A 459 -14.43 1.04 -27.13
C ASN A 459 -15.71 0.20 -27.10
N ASN A 460 -16.82 0.75 -27.61
CA ASN A 460 -18.12 0.08 -27.62
C ASN A 460 -18.23 -1.01 -28.70
N GLN A 461 -17.42 -0.94 -29.77
CA GLN A 461 -17.29 -1.98 -30.80
C GLN A 461 -16.22 -3.03 -30.48
N THR A 462 -15.32 -2.75 -29.54
CA THR A 462 -14.30 -3.70 -29.10
C THR A 462 -14.93 -4.65 -28.07
N GLU A 463 -14.96 -5.95 -28.38
CA GLU A 463 -15.25 -6.98 -27.38
C GLU A 463 -14.29 -6.78 -26.20
N ALA A 464 -14.77 -6.99 -24.97
CA ALA A 464 -13.96 -6.73 -23.80
C ALA A 464 -12.64 -7.50 -23.90
N ASN A 465 -11.52 -6.77 -23.95
CA ASN A 465 -10.21 -7.36 -23.72
C ASN A 465 -10.24 -7.89 -22.29
N VAL A 466 -10.57 -9.17 -22.17
CA VAL A 466 -10.22 -9.97 -21.00
C VAL A 466 -8.70 -10.05 -21.04
N VAL A 467 -8.05 -9.04 -20.45
CA VAL A 467 -6.83 -9.32 -19.69
C VAL A 467 -7.27 -10.42 -18.76
N ALA A 468 -6.77 -11.63 -18.99
CA ALA A 468 -7.10 -12.74 -18.13
C ALA A 468 -6.77 -12.30 -16.70
N PRO A 469 -7.66 -12.52 -15.71
CA PRO A 469 -7.13 -12.67 -14.37
C PRO A 469 -5.98 -13.70 -14.45
N PRO A 470 -4.89 -13.55 -13.68
CA PRO A 470 -3.82 -14.54 -13.66
C PRO A 470 -4.45 -15.93 -13.53
N LEU A 471 -4.01 -16.85 -14.38
CA LEU A 471 -4.82 -18.01 -14.79
C LEU A 471 -5.35 -18.73 -13.54
N LEU A 472 -6.66 -18.62 -13.30
CA LEU A 472 -7.33 -19.44 -12.29
C LEU A 472 -7.39 -20.88 -12.83
N LEU A 473 -6.26 -21.58 -12.70
CA LEU A 473 -6.17 -23.02 -12.81
C LEU A 473 -6.86 -23.60 -11.58
N SER A 474 -8.19 -23.70 -11.65
CA SER A 474 -8.96 -24.44 -10.66
C SER A 474 -8.51 -25.90 -10.67
N SER A 475 -7.77 -26.33 -9.64
CA SER A 475 -7.64 -27.73 -9.29
C SER A 475 -8.95 -28.21 -8.63
N ALA A 476 -9.22 -29.51 -8.74
CA ALA A 476 -10.46 -30.10 -8.25
C ALA A 476 -10.48 -30.24 -6.73
N ASP A 477 -11.68 -30.34 -6.17
CA ASP A 477 -11.95 -30.51 -4.73
C ASP A 477 -11.02 -31.50 -4.02
N ASN A 478 -10.56 -31.11 -2.82
CA ASN A 478 -10.60 -32.01 -1.66
C ASN A 478 -10.86 -31.25 -0.36
N ALA A 479 -12.10 -30.74 -0.23
CA ALA A 479 -12.59 -30.22 1.03
C ALA A 479 -12.92 -31.35 2.03
N THR A 480 -12.03 -31.63 2.98
CA THR A 480 -12.34 -32.46 4.15
C THR A 480 -12.82 -31.62 5.33
N LYS A 481 -14.04 -31.90 5.79
CA LYS A 481 -14.64 -31.27 6.97
C LYS A 481 -14.20 -31.95 8.26
N SER A 482 -13.80 -31.16 9.25
CA SER A 482 -14.13 -31.37 10.67
C SER A 482 -14.18 -29.99 11.34
N GLY A 483 -14.93 -29.73 12.41
CA GLY A 483 -15.43 -30.62 13.46
C GLY A 483 -14.85 -30.10 14.77
N GLY A 484 -15.67 -29.41 15.58
CA GLY A 484 -15.16 -28.54 16.64
C GLY A 484 -14.47 -29.25 17.81
N THR A 485 -13.16 -29.08 17.89
CA THR A 485 -12.31 -29.19 19.09
C THR A 485 -11.24 -28.08 19.02
N LYS A 486 -10.43 -27.85 20.07
CA LYS A 486 -9.45 -26.75 20.10
C LYS A 486 -8.67 -26.68 18.78
N LYS A 487 -8.64 -25.49 18.14
CA LYS A 487 -8.03 -25.29 16.82
C LYS A 487 -6.58 -25.75 16.82
N PHE A 488 -6.23 -26.56 15.83
CA PHE A 488 -4.85 -26.76 15.40
C PHE A 488 -4.27 -25.40 14.95
N GLN A 489 -3.11 -25.05 15.49
CA GLN A 489 -2.22 -23.99 15.00
C GLN A 489 -1.03 -24.68 14.34
N TRP A 490 -0.44 -24.06 13.32
CA TRP A 490 0.70 -24.63 12.61
C TRP A 490 1.99 -24.48 13.41
N PHE A 491 2.20 -23.31 14.00
CA PHE A 491 3.35 -23.00 14.84
C PHE A 491 2.97 -22.88 16.31
N ASP A 492 3.78 -23.48 17.18
CA ASP A 492 3.75 -23.31 18.63
C ASP A 492 4.96 -22.48 19.08
N GLU A 493 4.74 -21.45 19.91
CA GLU A 493 5.83 -20.64 20.48
C GLU A 493 6.44 -21.40 21.67
N VAL A 494 7.75 -21.65 21.64
CA VAL A 494 8.44 -22.59 22.55
C VAL A 494 9.77 -22.06 23.11
N SER A 495 10.04 -20.76 23.04
CA SER A 495 11.36 -20.17 23.41
C SER A 495 11.86 -20.58 24.79
N GLU A 496 10.97 -20.60 25.80
CA GLU A 496 11.27 -21.02 27.16
C GLU A 496 11.63 -22.52 27.26
N ASN A 497 11.02 -23.37 26.42
CA ASN A 497 11.27 -24.81 26.40
C ASN A 497 12.62 -25.14 25.73
N VAL A 498 12.96 -24.42 24.65
CA VAL A 498 14.20 -24.66 23.88
C VAL A 498 15.40 -23.89 24.43
N GLY A 499 15.26 -23.11 25.51
CA GLY A 499 16.38 -22.44 26.21
C GLY A 499 16.88 -21.13 25.59
N ILE A 500 16.09 -20.47 24.72
CA ILE A 500 16.50 -19.22 24.06
C ILE A 500 16.15 -18.01 24.94
N GLU A 501 17.08 -17.64 25.81
CA GLU A 501 16.98 -16.49 26.72
C GLU A 501 17.83 -15.27 26.25
N VAL A 502 17.39 -14.58 25.20
CA VAL A 502 18.06 -13.36 24.69
C VAL A 502 17.06 -12.24 24.39
N GLU A 503 17.47 -11.00 24.68
CA GLU A 503 16.69 -9.79 24.41
C GLU A 503 17.53 -8.82 23.57
N HIS A 504 17.01 -8.40 22.41
CA HIS A 504 17.67 -7.34 21.65
C HIS A 504 17.51 -6.00 22.36
N ARG A 505 18.61 -5.28 22.57
CA ARG A 505 18.61 -3.86 22.93
C ARG A 505 19.71 -3.16 22.14
N SER A 506 19.43 -1.99 21.60
CA SER A 506 20.50 -1.11 21.12
C SER A 506 21.44 -0.70 22.26
N SER A 507 22.69 -0.43 21.91
CA SER A 507 23.75 0.01 22.81
C SER A 507 23.35 1.24 23.61
N ASP A 508 23.86 1.39 24.83
CA ASP A 508 23.60 2.60 25.62
C ASP A 508 24.20 3.85 24.96
N TRP A 509 25.38 3.75 24.32
CA TRP A 509 25.97 4.90 23.61
C TRP A 509 25.08 5.36 22.46
N LEU A 510 24.53 4.44 21.66
CA LEU A 510 23.60 4.76 20.59
C LEU A 510 22.33 5.35 21.21
N SER A 511 21.75 4.70 22.21
CA SER A 511 20.59 5.19 22.95
C SER A 511 20.83 6.59 23.55
N ARG A 512 22.04 6.93 23.99
CA ARG A 512 22.44 8.28 24.42
C ARG A 512 22.55 9.24 23.24
N LEU A 513 23.13 8.83 22.12
CA LEU A 513 23.17 9.63 20.89
C LEU A 513 21.73 9.93 20.41
N LEU A 514 20.85 8.93 20.36
CA LEU A 514 19.43 9.09 20.04
C LEU A 514 18.79 10.11 20.98
N ARG A 515 18.95 9.92 22.30
CA ARG A 515 18.46 10.86 23.33
C ARG A 515 19.07 12.27 23.21
N SER A 516 20.26 12.44 22.63
CA SER A 516 20.87 13.75 22.35
C SER A 516 20.34 14.42 21.09
N LEU A 517 19.82 13.64 20.13
CA LEU A 517 19.05 14.13 18.99
C LEU A 517 17.63 14.56 19.41
N VAL A 518 17.14 14.14 20.59
CA VAL A 518 15.87 14.61 21.19
C VAL A 518 16.08 15.96 21.88
N MET A 519 15.49 17.03 21.34
CA MET A 519 15.39 18.31 22.04
C MET A 519 14.10 18.41 22.87
N LYS A 520 14.21 18.90 24.11
CA LYS A 520 13.06 19.06 25.03
C LYS A 520 12.66 20.53 25.19
N ASP A 521 11.43 20.86 24.80
CA ASP A 521 10.69 22.00 25.34
C ASP A 521 9.83 21.54 26.53
N SER A 522 9.47 22.49 27.38
CA SER A 522 8.53 22.38 28.49
C SER A 522 7.06 22.09 28.13
N LYS A 523 6.62 22.18 26.86
CA LYS A 523 5.20 22.05 26.49
C LYS A 523 4.84 21.12 25.32
N THR A 524 5.66 21.02 24.27
CA THR A 524 5.49 20.07 23.15
C THR A 524 6.87 19.62 22.63
N GLY A 525 6.98 18.48 21.94
CA GLY A 525 8.29 17.89 21.59
C GLY A 525 9.11 18.63 20.50
N VAL A 526 10.44 18.41 20.47
CA VAL A 526 11.52 18.85 19.50
C VAL A 526 11.90 17.87 18.33
N LEU A 527 11.77 18.23 17.02
CA LEU A 527 11.74 17.35 15.81
C LEU A 527 13.10 16.92 15.20
N ALA A 528 13.12 15.71 14.61
CA ALA A 528 13.95 15.35 13.45
C ALA A 528 13.31 14.21 12.63
N ILE A 529 13.81 13.95 11.40
CA ILE A 529 13.77 12.59 10.83
C ILE A 529 15.03 11.89 11.39
N PRO A 530 14.91 11.08 12.46
CA PRO A 530 15.97 10.14 12.75
C PRO A 530 16.06 9.12 11.60
N PRO A 531 17.26 8.65 11.23
CA PRO A 531 17.39 7.40 10.47
C PRO A 531 16.60 6.28 11.14
N ALA A 532 16.03 5.35 10.38
CA ALA A 532 15.45 4.14 10.93
C ALA A 532 16.55 3.29 11.59
N PHE A 533 16.73 3.41 12.90
CA PHE A 533 17.80 2.70 13.60
C PHE A 533 17.52 1.19 13.60
N GLY A 534 18.36 0.47 12.85
CA GLY A 534 18.37 -1.00 12.78
C GLY A 534 19.16 -1.68 13.91
N GLY A 535 19.63 -2.89 13.64
CA GLY A 535 20.07 -3.87 14.65
C GLY A 535 19.12 -5.07 14.68
N SER A 536 19.26 -5.97 15.67
CA SER A 536 18.44 -7.17 15.81
C SER A 536 18.61 -8.22 14.69
N GLY A 537 19.84 -8.42 14.21
CA GLY A 537 20.18 -9.49 13.25
C GLY A 537 20.28 -10.89 13.87
N ILE A 538 20.24 -11.92 13.03
CA ILE A 538 20.26 -13.34 13.41
C ILE A 538 20.95 -14.19 12.35
N ALA A 539 21.58 -15.29 12.76
CA ALA A 539 22.05 -16.34 11.85
C ALA A 539 21.66 -17.73 12.36
N ALA A 540 21.49 -18.67 11.43
CA ALA A 540 21.34 -20.09 11.70
C ALA A 540 22.27 -20.89 10.77
N ASP A 541 23.13 -21.75 11.31
CA ASP A 541 23.87 -22.77 10.54
C ASP A 541 24.46 -23.83 11.50
N ASP A 542 24.82 -25.00 10.97
CA ASP A 542 25.61 -26.02 11.69
C ASP A 542 27.08 -25.53 11.81
N ILE A 543 27.43 -24.96 12.97
CA ILE A 543 28.72 -24.27 13.18
C ILE A 543 29.84 -25.27 13.53
N ASN A 544 29.49 -26.36 14.23
CA ASN A 544 30.44 -27.37 14.71
C ASN A 544 30.58 -28.60 13.77
N ASN A 545 29.76 -28.69 12.73
CA ASN A 545 29.60 -29.83 11.81
C ASN A 545 29.09 -31.12 12.49
N ASP A 546 28.23 -31.03 13.50
CA ASP A 546 27.62 -32.19 14.16
C ASP A 546 26.28 -32.64 13.55
N GLY A 547 25.74 -31.84 12.63
CA GLY A 547 24.49 -32.11 11.92
C GLY A 547 23.28 -31.38 12.48
N TYR A 548 23.37 -30.66 13.59
CA TYR A 548 22.28 -29.85 14.14
C TYR A 548 22.53 -28.36 13.89
N VAL A 549 21.48 -27.61 13.53
CA VAL A 549 21.61 -26.19 13.20
C VAL A 549 21.67 -25.36 14.48
N ASP A 550 22.75 -24.58 14.63
CA ASP A 550 23.00 -23.65 15.74
C ASP A 550 22.42 -22.26 15.45
N LEU A 551 22.32 -21.40 16.49
CA LEU A 551 21.79 -20.04 16.37
C LEU A 551 22.75 -18.98 16.91
N LEU A 552 22.99 -17.92 16.13
CA LEU A 552 23.69 -16.71 16.57
C LEU A 552 22.73 -15.52 16.56
N VAL A 553 22.36 -15.04 17.76
CA VAL A 553 21.43 -13.92 17.96
C VAL A 553 22.20 -12.68 18.43
N LEU A 554 22.06 -11.57 17.71
CA LEU A 554 22.81 -10.34 18.02
C LEU A 554 22.02 -9.39 18.92
N SER A 555 22.72 -8.70 19.83
CA SER A 555 22.17 -7.65 20.71
C SER A 555 23.27 -6.67 21.14
N GLY A 556 22.96 -5.37 21.19
CA GLY A 556 23.86 -4.34 21.74
C GLY A 556 24.09 -4.45 23.26
N ARG A 557 23.50 -5.45 23.91
CA ARG A 557 23.83 -5.90 25.28
C ARG A 557 24.75 -7.13 25.35
N GLY A 558 25.14 -7.67 24.20
CA GLY A 558 25.99 -8.84 24.05
C GLY A 558 25.34 -9.88 23.15
N ASN A 559 26.12 -10.42 22.22
CA ASN A 559 25.67 -11.48 21.30
C ASN A 559 25.45 -12.79 22.07
N LYS A 560 24.67 -13.70 21.47
CA LYS A 560 24.45 -15.05 21.98
C LYS A 560 24.65 -16.08 20.87
N LEU A 561 25.65 -16.95 21.04
CA LEU A 561 25.80 -18.18 20.27
C LEU A 561 25.23 -19.34 21.07
N TYR A 562 24.16 -19.91 20.52
CA TYR A 562 23.41 -21.03 21.05
C TYR A 562 23.77 -22.28 20.25
N LEU A 563 24.44 -23.22 20.91
CA LEU A 563 24.71 -24.54 20.36
C LEU A 563 23.46 -25.41 20.51
N ASN A 564 23.01 -26.04 19.43
CA ASN A 564 21.96 -27.05 19.49
C ASN A 564 22.52 -28.32 20.17
N THR A 565 21.74 -28.94 21.04
CA THR A 565 22.19 -30.13 21.78
C THR A 565 21.75 -31.46 21.16
N GLY A 566 20.94 -31.41 20.09
CA GLY A 566 20.26 -32.57 19.52
C GLY A 566 19.18 -33.18 20.43
N ALA A 567 18.86 -32.54 21.55
CA ALA A 567 17.86 -32.97 22.52
C ALA A 567 16.60 -32.08 22.54
N GLY A 568 16.41 -31.23 21.52
CA GLY A 568 15.34 -30.22 21.48
C GLY A 568 15.61 -28.97 22.33
N GLU A 569 16.85 -28.79 22.81
CA GLU A 569 17.27 -27.66 23.64
C GLU A 569 18.54 -27.00 23.06
N PHE A 570 18.63 -25.68 23.18
CA PHE A 570 19.81 -24.88 22.88
C PHE A 570 20.61 -24.52 24.13
N LYS A 571 21.93 -24.39 23.97
CA LYS A 571 22.86 -24.02 25.05
C LYS A 571 23.71 -22.82 24.65
N ASP A 572 23.65 -21.75 25.44
CA ASP A 572 24.57 -20.61 25.30
C ASP A 572 26.03 -21.05 25.54
N ILE A 573 26.87 -20.88 24.53
CA ILE A 573 28.32 -21.15 24.57
C ILE A 573 29.15 -19.88 24.34
N THR A 574 28.55 -18.69 24.30
CA THR A 574 29.18 -17.43 23.83
C THR A 574 30.52 -17.09 24.51
N GLU A 575 30.59 -17.25 25.84
CA GLU A 575 31.81 -16.95 26.61
C GLU A 575 32.91 -17.99 26.35
N THR A 576 32.55 -19.28 26.28
CA THR A 576 33.49 -20.37 25.94
C THR A 576 33.94 -20.33 24.49
N ALA A 577 33.09 -19.85 23.59
CA ALA A 577 33.37 -19.68 22.17
C ALA A 577 34.30 -18.50 21.88
N GLY A 578 34.41 -17.52 22.79
CA GLY A 578 35.32 -16.38 22.65
C GLY A 578 34.84 -15.24 21.75
N ILE A 579 33.55 -15.18 21.44
CA ILE A 579 32.93 -14.13 20.59
C ILE A 579 32.30 -12.98 21.39
N ASN A 580 32.46 -12.98 22.71
CA ASN A 580 31.92 -12.00 23.67
C ASN A 580 32.76 -10.69 23.73
N TRP A 581 33.11 -10.14 22.58
CA TRP A 581 33.95 -8.94 22.49
C TRP A 581 33.35 -7.72 23.20
N LEU A 582 34.22 -6.91 23.82
CA LEU A 582 33.91 -5.62 24.42
C LEU A 582 34.86 -4.53 23.89
N GLY A 583 34.29 -3.37 23.56
CA GLY A 583 35.01 -2.17 23.14
C GLY A 583 35.89 -1.54 24.22
N SER A 584 36.59 -0.46 23.85
CA SER A 584 37.46 0.29 24.78
C SER A 584 36.71 0.94 25.94
N ASP A 585 35.39 1.07 25.83
CA ASP A 585 34.46 1.53 26.87
C ASP A 585 33.87 0.37 27.71
N ASN A 586 34.34 -0.86 27.49
CA ASN A 586 33.88 -2.10 28.11
C ASN A 586 32.39 -2.45 27.81
N HIS A 587 31.89 -2.10 26.62
CA HIS A 587 30.56 -2.47 26.14
C HIS A 587 30.61 -3.24 24.81
N PRO A 588 29.61 -4.09 24.47
CA PRO A 588 29.65 -4.92 23.25
C PRO A 588 29.64 -4.19 21.90
N GLY A 589 29.37 -2.87 21.89
CA GLY A 589 29.19 -2.10 20.66
C GLY A 589 27.83 -2.31 19.99
N GLU A 590 27.55 -1.50 18.96
CA GLU A 590 26.28 -1.61 18.23
C GLU A 590 26.43 -2.56 17.05
N VAL A 591 26.01 -3.80 17.28
CA VAL A 591 26.01 -4.90 16.30
C VAL A 591 24.86 -4.75 15.29
N ARG A 592 25.08 -5.25 14.06
CA ARG A 592 24.11 -5.17 12.96
C ARG A 592 23.77 -6.55 12.42
N GLN A 593 24.58 -7.11 11.52
CA GLN A 593 24.34 -8.41 10.91
C GLN A 593 25.44 -9.42 11.27
N PRO A 594 25.07 -10.66 11.62
CA PRO A 594 25.99 -11.80 11.61
C PRO A 594 26.04 -12.42 10.20
N VAL A 595 27.21 -12.92 9.80
CA VAL A 595 27.37 -13.78 8.63
C VAL A 595 28.23 -14.97 9.05
N ILE A 596 27.75 -16.17 8.78
CA ILE A 596 28.46 -17.43 9.04
C ILE A 596 28.99 -17.95 7.69
N ALA A 597 30.29 -18.17 7.55
CA ALA A 597 30.88 -18.70 6.32
C ALA A 597 32.31 -19.25 6.50
N ASP A 598 32.70 -20.23 5.68
CA ASP A 598 34.07 -20.72 5.55
C ASP A 598 34.92 -19.75 4.69
N PHE A 599 35.50 -18.71 5.31
CA PHE A 599 36.25 -17.66 4.58
C PHE A 599 37.65 -18.10 4.14
N ASN A 600 38.16 -19.21 4.67
CA ASN A 600 39.52 -19.70 4.40
C ASN A 600 39.56 -21.05 3.65
N ASN A 601 38.40 -21.64 3.39
CA ASN A 601 38.17 -22.96 2.79
C ASN A 601 38.74 -24.15 3.62
N ASP A 602 38.82 -24.05 4.95
CA ASP A 602 39.29 -25.13 5.83
C ASP A 602 38.18 -26.12 6.27
N GLY A 603 36.91 -25.72 6.11
CA GLY A 603 35.72 -26.53 6.38
C GLY A 603 35.09 -26.29 7.75
N LEU A 604 35.60 -25.35 8.53
CA LEU A 604 34.96 -24.82 9.73
C LEU A 604 34.24 -23.51 9.40
N GLN A 605 33.09 -23.28 10.03
CA GLN A 605 32.31 -22.07 9.80
C GLN A 605 32.85 -20.92 10.64
N ASP A 606 33.43 -19.91 10.01
CA ASP A 606 33.88 -18.67 10.66
C ASP A 606 32.72 -17.69 10.86
N ILE A 607 32.87 -16.73 11.77
CA ILE A 607 31.83 -15.73 12.07
C ILE A 607 32.32 -14.31 11.75
N PHE A 608 31.60 -13.63 10.87
CA PHE A 608 31.73 -12.19 10.62
C PHE A 608 30.56 -11.42 11.27
N ILE A 609 30.84 -10.24 11.86
CA ILE A 609 29.80 -9.37 12.43
C ILE A 609 30.08 -7.90 12.06
N THR A 610 29.09 -7.23 11.48
CA THR A 610 29.13 -5.79 11.20
C THR A 610 28.73 -4.93 12.41
N TYR A 611 29.37 -3.77 12.55
CA TYR A 611 29.17 -2.84 13.66
C TYR A 611 28.92 -1.40 13.19
N VAL A 612 28.25 -0.60 14.03
CA VAL A 612 28.27 0.86 13.94
C VAL A 612 29.38 1.41 14.83
N ASN A 613 30.27 2.21 14.22
CA ASN A 613 31.35 2.93 14.86
C ASN A 613 32.34 2.07 15.68
N ALA A 614 32.61 0.86 15.21
CA ALA A 614 33.62 -0.04 15.75
C ALA A 614 34.18 -0.94 14.64
N PRO A 615 35.39 -1.52 14.79
CA PRO A 615 35.93 -2.46 13.82
C PRO A 615 34.96 -3.62 13.55
N HIS A 616 34.69 -3.92 12.28
CA HIS A 616 33.91 -5.11 11.92
C HIS A 616 34.69 -6.36 12.33
N ARG A 617 34.03 -7.28 13.03
CA ARG A 617 34.70 -8.42 13.66
C ARG A 617 34.71 -9.62 12.74
N LEU A 618 35.85 -10.29 12.67
CA LEU A 618 35.97 -11.60 12.03
C LEU A 618 36.64 -12.57 13.00
N TYR A 619 35.98 -13.69 13.23
CA TYR A 619 36.35 -14.72 14.18
C TYR A 619 36.63 -16.01 13.42
N GLN A 620 37.90 -16.41 13.39
CA GLN A 620 38.30 -17.69 12.82
C GLN A 620 37.82 -18.83 13.72
N ASN A 621 37.11 -19.81 13.19
CA ASN A 621 36.81 -21.05 13.88
C ASN A 621 38.08 -21.92 13.96
N ILE A 622 38.35 -22.53 15.12
CA ILE A 622 39.59 -23.30 15.35
C ILE A 622 39.38 -24.77 15.73
N ASP A 623 38.19 -25.15 16.18
CA ASP A 623 37.87 -26.52 16.61
C ASP A 623 36.37 -26.89 16.55
N GLY A 624 35.56 -26.09 15.84
CA GLY A 624 34.12 -26.26 15.69
C GLY A 624 33.29 -25.41 16.65
N ILE A 625 33.79 -25.14 17.88
CA ILE A 625 33.02 -24.42 18.91
C ILE A 625 33.77 -23.25 19.55
N THR A 626 35.10 -23.19 19.39
CA THR A 626 35.96 -22.11 19.86
C THR A 626 36.41 -21.25 18.70
N PHE A 627 36.48 -19.94 18.94
CA PHE A 627 36.85 -18.95 17.93
C PHE A 627 38.03 -18.08 18.35
N LYS A 628 38.76 -17.61 17.35
CA LYS A 628 39.87 -16.69 17.47
C LYS A 628 39.59 -15.40 16.71
N ASP A 629 39.53 -14.28 17.42
CA ASP A 629 39.47 -12.96 16.81
C ASP A 629 40.68 -12.72 15.89
N VAL A 630 40.43 -12.56 14.59
CA VAL A 630 41.44 -12.29 13.55
C VAL A 630 41.32 -10.87 12.98
N THR A 631 40.41 -10.05 13.50
CA THR A 631 40.06 -8.70 13.01
C THR A 631 41.26 -7.81 12.69
N ALA A 632 42.32 -7.86 13.51
CA ALA A 632 43.51 -7.03 13.37
C ALA A 632 44.29 -7.20 12.04
N LYS A 633 44.05 -8.27 11.28
CA LYS A 633 44.68 -8.52 9.96
C LYS A 633 43.72 -8.43 8.76
N THR A 634 42.42 -8.23 8.97
CA THR A 634 41.42 -8.31 7.89
C THR A 634 41.25 -7.01 7.12
N ASN A 635 41.48 -5.86 7.76
CA ASN A 635 41.32 -4.51 7.19
C ASN A 635 39.89 -4.20 6.67
N LEU A 636 38.86 -4.84 7.24
CA LEU A 636 37.45 -4.68 6.83
C LEU A 636 36.79 -3.35 7.28
N GLY A 637 37.49 -2.52 8.05
CA GLY A 637 37.02 -1.21 8.49
C GLY A 637 35.97 -1.27 9.61
N GLY A 638 35.00 -0.34 9.59
CA GLY A 638 33.90 -0.22 10.56
C GLY A 638 34.03 0.95 11.55
N GLU A 639 35.26 1.31 11.94
CA GLU A 639 35.49 2.55 12.70
C GLU A 639 35.02 3.78 11.93
N ALA A 640 34.40 4.74 12.63
CA ALA A 640 33.86 5.97 12.04
C ALA A 640 32.85 5.72 10.89
N ARG A 641 32.16 4.57 10.90
CA ARG A 641 31.17 4.19 9.88
C ARG A 641 29.89 3.64 10.50
N VAL A 642 28.81 3.66 9.72
CA VAL A 642 27.51 3.10 10.12
C VAL A 642 27.18 1.90 9.24
N ALA A 643 27.53 0.68 9.63
CA ALA A 643 27.14 -0.48 8.83
C ALA A 643 25.61 -0.67 8.80
N GLY A 644 25.12 -1.09 7.64
CA GLY A 644 23.84 -1.78 7.49
C GLY A 644 24.10 -3.29 7.33
N PRO A 645 23.46 -3.96 6.35
CA PRO A 645 23.72 -5.36 6.05
C PRO A 645 25.07 -5.60 5.36
N ALA A 646 25.48 -6.86 5.32
CA ALA A 646 26.58 -7.38 4.52
C ALA A 646 26.18 -8.70 3.85
N THR A 647 26.85 -9.06 2.77
CA THR A 647 26.68 -10.35 2.10
C THR A 647 28.02 -10.92 1.65
N VAL A 648 28.10 -12.25 1.56
CA VAL A 648 29.27 -12.99 1.09
C VAL A 648 28.92 -13.72 -0.19
N PHE A 649 29.83 -13.68 -1.15
CA PHE A 649 29.70 -14.29 -2.47
C PHE A 649 31.09 -14.32 -3.13
N ASP A 650 31.28 -15.17 -4.13
CA ASP A 650 32.51 -15.19 -4.95
C ASP A 650 32.25 -14.32 -6.18
N PHE A 651 32.89 -13.15 -6.30
CA PHE A 651 32.51 -12.18 -7.36
C PHE A 651 33.33 -12.31 -8.64
N ASP A 652 34.50 -12.93 -8.59
CA ASP A 652 35.36 -13.18 -9.75
C ASP A 652 35.65 -14.67 -10.00
N ASN A 653 34.88 -15.55 -9.36
CA ASN A 653 34.91 -17.02 -9.48
C ASN A 653 36.32 -17.59 -9.26
N ASP A 654 36.98 -17.16 -8.18
CA ASP A 654 38.33 -17.65 -7.82
C ASP A 654 38.34 -18.79 -6.79
N GLY A 655 37.19 -19.05 -6.16
CA GLY A 655 36.96 -20.07 -5.15
C GLY A 655 36.96 -19.54 -3.71
N LEU A 656 37.17 -18.24 -3.48
CA LEU A 656 37.12 -17.62 -2.16
C LEU A 656 35.85 -16.78 -1.98
N LEU A 657 35.30 -16.76 -0.76
CA LEU A 657 34.20 -15.86 -0.44
C LEU A 657 34.72 -14.44 -0.22
N ASP A 658 34.32 -13.53 -1.10
CA ASP A 658 34.46 -12.09 -0.95
C ASP A 658 33.33 -11.53 -0.08
N LEU A 659 33.45 -10.24 0.29
CA LEU A 659 32.51 -9.59 1.19
C LEU A 659 32.08 -8.23 0.65
N TYR A 660 30.77 -7.98 0.59
CA TYR A 660 30.22 -6.66 0.29
C TYR A 660 29.41 -6.13 1.47
N ILE A 661 29.76 -4.92 1.93
CA ILE A 661 29.18 -4.27 3.11
C ILE A 661 28.43 -3.00 2.70
N ALA A 662 27.14 -2.93 3.04
CA ALA A 662 26.34 -1.73 2.89
C ALA A 662 26.51 -0.79 4.10
N TYR A 663 26.46 0.53 3.85
CA TYR A 663 26.52 1.53 4.92
C TYR A 663 25.25 2.38 4.97
N PHE A 664 24.73 2.54 6.18
CA PHE A 664 23.48 3.23 6.48
C PHE A 664 23.73 4.69 6.87
N GLY A 665 24.15 5.48 5.89
CA GLY A 665 24.36 6.92 6.08
C GLY A 665 25.60 7.27 6.91
N ASP A 666 25.59 8.47 7.52
CA ASP A 666 26.67 8.93 8.40
C ASP A 666 26.15 9.76 9.60
N TYR A 667 25.14 9.22 10.30
CA TYR A 667 24.50 9.94 11.40
C TYR A 667 25.40 10.14 12.62
N ILE A 668 26.46 9.34 12.77
CA ILE A 668 27.45 9.48 13.85
C ILE A 668 28.31 10.74 13.70
N HIS A 669 28.51 11.24 12.46
CA HIS A 669 29.10 12.55 12.18
C HIS A 669 28.04 13.65 11.95
N GLY A 670 26.76 13.37 12.25
CA GLY A 670 25.66 14.32 12.15
C GLY A 670 25.06 14.48 10.75
N VAL A 671 25.45 13.66 9.77
CA VAL A 671 24.82 13.64 8.44
C VAL A 671 23.45 12.98 8.55
N LYS A 672 22.40 13.68 8.13
CA LYS A 672 21.02 13.20 8.16
C LYS A 672 20.59 12.74 6.76
N PRO A 673 19.65 11.79 6.62
CA PRO A 673 19.10 11.44 5.32
C PRO A 673 18.37 12.63 4.73
N THR A 674 18.24 12.67 3.40
CA THR A 674 17.36 13.63 2.72
C THR A 674 16.17 12.89 2.13
N LEU A 675 15.01 13.55 2.08
CA LEU A 675 13.82 13.04 1.37
C LEU A 675 13.94 13.15 -0.17
N ALA A 676 15.16 13.25 -0.69
CA ALA A 676 15.40 13.23 -2.13
C ALA A 676 15.25 11.80 -2.67
N ARG A 677 14.44 11.63 -3.72
CA ARG A 677 14.21 10.33 -4.37
C ARG A 677 15.49 9.60 -4.77
N LYS A 678 16.48 10.34 -5.27
CA LYS A 678 17.83 9.84 -5.56
C LYS A 678 18.79 10.34 -4.48
N ASN A 679 18.51 10.06 -3.20
CA ASN A 679 19.42 10.38 -2.10
C ASN A 679 20.71 9.57 -2.25
N VAL A 680 21.84 10.28 -2.19
CA VAL A 680 23.21 9.75 -2.38
C VAL A 680 24.18 10.37 -1.36
N ASN A 681 23.66 10.82 -0.22
CA ASN A 681 24.45 11.44 0.84
C ASN A 681 24.89 10.46 1.95
N GLY A 682 24.75 9.16 1.72
CA GLY A 682 25.26 8.12 2.60
C GLY A 682 26.74 7.82 2.39
N GLN A 683 27.32 7.02 3.29
CA GLN A 683 28.68 6.50 3.09
C GLN A 683 28.68 5.47 1.95
N ALA A 684 29.72 5.51 1.11
CA ALA A 684 29.85 4.52 0.03
C ALA A 684 30.06 3.11 0.58
N ASN A 685 29.21 2.19 0.10
CA ASN A 685 29.31 0.73 0.23
C ASN A 685 30.71 0.22 -0.16
N ARG A 686 31.06 -0.98 0.30
CA ARG A 686 32.43 -1.50 0.17
C ARG A 686 32.45 -2.95 -0.30
N LEU A 687 33.15 -3.21 -1.40
CA LEU A 687 33.49 -4.54 -1.88
C LEU A 687 34.93 -4.88 -1.47
N PHE A 688 35.09 -6.00 -0.77
CA PHE A 688 36.37 -6.50 -0.28
C PHE A 688 36.69 -7.82 -0.96
N LYS A 689 37.79 -7.85 -1.73
CA LYS A 689 38.32 -9.10 -2.28
C LYS A 689 39.07 -9.88 -1.21
N ASN A 690 38.76 -11.16 -1.07
CA ASN A 690 39.48 -12.11 -0.22
C ASN A 690 40.75 -12.59 -0.94
N HIS A 691 41.85 -12.74 -0.19
CA HIS A 691 43.13 -13.29 -0.68
C HIS A 691 43.52 -14.59 0.05
N GLY A 692 42.56 -15.19 0.75
CA GLY A 692 42.76 -16.30 1.67
C GLY A 692 43.41 -15.87 2.98
N ASN A 693 43.46 -16.80 3.94
CA ASN A 693 44.07 -16.57 5.26
C ASN A 693 43.53 -15.32 6.01
N PHE A 694 42.28 -14.92 5.74
CA PHE A 694 41.62 -13.74 6.32
C PHE A 694 42.30 -12.40 5.98
N VAL A 695 42.89 -12.28 4.79
CA VAL A 695 43.44 -11.02 4.27
C VAL A 695 42.51 -10.49 3.19
N PHE A 696 42.00 -9.28 3.36
CA PHE A 696 41.07 -8.66 2.41
C PHE A 696 41.60 -7.32 1.89
N THR A 697 41.24 -6.99 0.65
CA THR A 697 41.54 -5.70 0.00
C THR A 697 40.25 -5.01 -0.41
N ASP A 698 40.06 -3.75 -0.03
CA ASP A 698 38.98 -2.90 -0.57
C ASP A 698 39.22 -2.65 -2.07
N VAL A 699 38.38 -3.25 -2.91
CA VAL A 699 38.42 -3.16 -4.38
C VAL A 699 37.30 -2.28 -4.94
N THR A 700 36.60 -1.53 -4.07
CA THR A 700 35.44 -0.72 -4.43
C THR A 700 35.76 0.34 -5.49
N LEU A 701 36.94 0.96 -5.43
CA LEU A 701 37.29 2.11 -6.27
C LEU A 701 37.30 1.76 -7.76
N GLY A 702 36.30 2.25 -8.49
CA GLY A 702 36.15 2.01 -9.93
C GLY A 702 35.60 0.63 -10.28
N SER A 703 35.09 -0.13 -9.31
CA SER A 703 34.30 -1.35 -9.56
C SER A 703 32.89 -1.01 -10.06
N GLY A 704 32.27 0.06 -9.55
CA GLY A 704 30.86 0.38 -9.75
C GLY A 704 29.94 -0.09 -8.60
N THR A 705 30.50 -0.61 -7.51
CA THR A 705 29.76 -1.01 -6.29
C THR A 705 29.73 0.06 -5.20
N ASP A 706 30.20 1.28 -5.47
CA ASP A 706 30.22 2.44 -4.58
C ASP A 706 28.84 3.11 -4.41
N ASN A 707 27.78 2.32 -4.16
CA ASN A 707 26.46 2.85 -3.85
C ASN A 707 26.52 3.72 -2.57
N THR A 708 25.90 4.88 -2.63
CA THR A 708 25.90 5.94 -1.59
C THR A 708 24.50 6.28 -1.09
N GLY A 709 23.52 5.40 -1.36
CA GLY A 709 22.22 5.45 -0.68
C GLY A 709 22.35 5.06 0.80
N TRP A 710 21.24 5.09 1.52
CA TRP A 710 21.20 4.62 2.91
C TRP A 710 20.85 3.14 2.94
N GLY A 711 21.84 2.28 2.70
CA GLY A 711 21.65 0.84 2.50
C GLY A 711 21.18 0.12 3.77
N GLN A 712 20.08 -0.64 3.67
CA GLN A 712 19.48 -1.42 4.76
C GLN A 712 19.10 -2.86 4.38
N ALA A 713 18.98 -3.19 3.08
CA ALA A 713 18.83 -4.57 2.60
C ALA A 713 19.91 -4.93 1.59
N LEU A 714 20.30 -6.21 1.56
CA LEU A 714 21.33 -6.70 0.65
C LEU A 714 21.20 -8.20 0.41
N THR A 715 21.28 -8.61 -0.86
CA THR A 715 21.43 -10.01 -1.27
C THR A 715 22.22 -10.12 -2.58
N HIS A 716 22.56 -11.35 -2.98
CA HIS A 716 23.24 -11.68 -4.24
C HIS A 716 22.48 -12.80 -4.96
N THR A 717 22.56 -12.81 -6.29
CA THR A 717 22.05 -13.89 -7.16
C THR A 717 22.57 -13.67 -8.58
N ASP A 718 22.68 -14.70 -9.41
CA ASP A 718 22.88 -14.55 -10.86
C ASP A 718 21.51 -14.35 -11.51
N PHE A 719 21.10 -13.08 -11.70
CA PHE A 719 19.74 -12.78 -12.17
C PHE A 719 19.60 -12.77 -13.69
N ASP A 720 20.69 -12.89 -14.46
CA ASP A 720 20.61 -13.01 -15.93
C ASP A 720 21.24 -14.27 -16.54
N GLY A 721 21.74 -15.17 -15.68
CA GLY A 721 22.16 -16.53 -16.01
C GLY A 721 23.51 -16.59 -16.72
N ASP A 722 24.39 -15.60 -16.51
CA ASP A 722 25.70 -15.53 -17.19
C ASP A 722 26.84 -16.22 -16.43
N GLY A 723 26.56 -16.76 -15.24
CA GLY A 723 27.51 -17.47 -14.39
C GLY A 723 28.34 -16.57 -13.47
N LEU A 724 27.95 -15.30 -13.34
CA LEU A 724 28.52 -14.36 -12.39
C LEU A 724 27.45 -13.90 -11.40
N GLN A 725 27.80 -13.88 -10.12
CA GLN A 725 26.88 -13.41 -9.08
C GLN A 725 26.74 -11.88 -9.11
N ASP A 726 25.49 -11.40 -9.20
CA ASP A 726 25.10 -10.00 -9.14
C ASP A 726 24.73 -9.57 -7.71
N LEU A 727 24.56 -8.26 -7.48
CA LEU A 727 24.17 -7.69 -6.18
C LEU A 727 22.87 -6.87 -6.27
N ILE A 728 21.99 -7.04 -5.28
CA ILE A 728 20.77 -6.22 -5.11
C ILE A 728 20.87 -5.44 -3.81
N VAL A 729 20.92 -4.11 -3.91
CA VAL A 729 21.09 -3.18 -2.78
C VAL A 729 19.79 -2.42 -2.52
N GLY A 730 19.16 -2.69 -1.38
CA GLY A 730 17.98 -2.00 -0.90
C GLY A 730 18.33 -0.79 -0.03
N ASN A 731 17.75 0.36 -0.35
CA ASN A 731 17.99 1.64 0.32
C ASN A 731 16.75 2.10 1.09
N ASP A 732 16.96 2.59 2.32
CA ASP A 732 15.96 3.34 3.12
C ASP A 732 15.74 4.76 2.55
N PHE A 733 16.83 5.36 2.07
CA PHE A 733 16.80 6.65 1.38
C PHE A 733 17.68 6.56 0.14
N GLY A 734 17.03 6.53 -1.03
CA GLY A 734 17.68 6.41 -2.33
C GLY A 734 16.85 5.57 -3.29
N VAL A 735 17.49 5.10 -4.36
CA VAL A 735 16.90 4.14 -5.31
C VAL A 735 17.59 2.79 -5.13
N ASN A 736 16.81 1.71 -5.12
CA ASN A 736 17.36 0.36 -5.05
C ASN A 736 18.25 0.09 -6.27
N SER A 737 19.40 -0.54 -6.06
CA SER A 737 20.41 -0.71 -7.10
C SER A 737 20.64 -2.18 -7.38
N TYR A 738 20.53 -2.54 -8.66
CA TYR A 738 20.68 -3.89 -9.18
C TYR A 738 21.97 -3.89 -9.97
N LEU A 739 23.05 -4.32 -9.33
CA LEU A 739 24.41 -4.20 -9.82
C LEU A 739 24.77 -5.49 -10.56
N ARG A 740 24.58 -5.50 -11.88
CA ARG A 740 24.99 -6.61 -12.73
C ARG A 740 26.52 -6.71 -12.72
N ASN A 741 27.06 -7.90 -12.49
CA ASN A 741 28.46 -8.23 -12.65
C ASN A 741 28.80 -8.31 -14.16
N LEU A 742 29.92 -7.72 -14.56
CA LEU A 742 30.42 -7.70 -15.95
C LEU A 742 31.74 -8.46 -16.08
N GLY A 743 32.16 -9.16 -15.02
CA GLY A 743 33.46 -9.79 -14.89
C GLY A 743 34.59 -8.78 -14.61
N GLY A 744 35.76 -9.31 -14.23
CA GLY A 744 36.96 -8.50 -13.98
C GLY A 744 36.80 -7.43 -12.88
N GLY A 745 35.94 -7.69 -11.90
CA GLY A 745 35.62 -6.76 -10.81
C GLY A 745 34.91 -5.48 -11.27
N LYS A 746 34.08 -5.56 -12.31
CA LYS A 746 33.23 -4.46 -12.81
C LYS A 746 31.77 -4.78 -12.65
N PHE A 747 31.03 -3.81 -12.15
CA PHE A 747 29.59 -3.86 -11.91
C PHE A 747 28.89 -2.68 -12.58
N LYS A 748 27.63 -2.87 -12.94
CA LYS A 748 26.80 -1.83 -13.53
C LYS A 748 25.39 -1.86 -12.96
N ASN A 749 24.92 -0.72 -12.46
CA ASN A 749 23.52 -0.58 -12.07
C ASN A 749 22.60 -0.67 -13.29
N VAL A 750 21.70 -1.66 -13.30
CA VAL A 750 20.74 -1.97 -14.36
C VAL A 750 19.27 -1.84 -13.91
N ALA A 751 19.02 -1.33 -12.70
CA ALA A 751 17.67 -1.23 -12.11
C ALA A 751 16.64 -0.51 -13.01
N GLU A 752 17.03 0.58 -13.69
CA GLU A 752 16.13 1.29 -14.62
C GLU A 752 15.80 0.46 -15.88
N ALA A 753 16.69 -0.47 -16.29
CA ALA A 753 16.47 -1.34 -17.45
C ALA A 753 15.63 -2.58 -17.12
N MET A 754 15.74 -3.12 -15.90
CA MET A 754 14.97 -4.26 -15.39
C MET A 754 13.54 -3.88 -14.96
N GLY A 755 13.22 -2.58 -14.87
CA GLY A 755 11.94 -2.05 -14.39
C GLY A 755 11.86 -1.81 -12.87
N THR A 756 12.92 -2.13 -12.14
CA THR A 756 12.99 -2.17 -10.67
C THR A 756 13.56 -0.89 -10.03
N GLY A 757 13.98 0.10 -10.82
CA GLY A 757 14.58 1.38 -10.40
C GLY A 757 13.64 2.34 -9.65
N LYS A 758 13.07 1.90 -8.53
CA LYS A 758 12.10 2.60 -7.68
C LYS A 758 12.81 3.23 -6.47
N PRO A 759 12.54 4.51 -6.11
CA PRO A 759 12.85 5.05 -4.79
C PRO A 759 12.00 4.34 -3.73
N SER A 760 12.61 3.90 -2.64
CA SER A 760 11.95 3.05 -1.64
C SER A 760 12.49 3.30 -0.23
N TYR A 761 11.84 2.71 0.78
CA TYR A 761 12.31 2.66 2.17
C TYR A 761 12.64 1.21 2.55
N THR A 762 13.52 0.59 1.77
CA THR A 762 13.70 -0.87 1.75
C THR A 762 14.50 -1.37 2.94
N MET A 763 13.90 -2.27 3.71
CA MET A 763 14.53 -2.93 4.84
C MET A 763 14.98 -4.36 4.54
N GLY A 764 14.25 -5.11 3.71
CA GLY A 764 14.59 -6.50 3.39
C GLY A 764 14.35 -6.84 1.92
N ILE A 765 15.09 -7.84 1.45
CA ILE A 765 14.95 -8.44 0.11
C ILE A 765 14.93 -9.95 0.28
N ALA A 766 13.93 -10.61 -0.30
CA ALA A 766 13.81 -12.06 -0.37
C ALA A 766 13.73 -12.53 -1.82
N LEU A 767 14.20 -13.76 -2.07
CA LEU A 767 14.24 -14.39 -3.39
C LEU A 767 13.45 -15.70 -3.37
N SER A 768 12.74 -16.01 -4.45
CA SER A 768 12.00 -17.26 -4.68
C SER A 768 11.83 -17.47 -6.19
N ASP A 769 11.18 -18.54 -6.63
CA ASP A 769 10.74 -18.77 -8.01
C ASP A 769 9.23 -19.11 -7.95
N LEU A 770 8.37 -18.08 -7.89
CA LEU A 770 6.92 -18.28 -7.67
C LEU A 770 6.16 -18.58 -8.97
N ASN A 771 6.86 -18.65 -10.10
CA ASN A 771 6.27 -18.84 -11.43
C ASN A 771 6.89 -20.01 -12.22
N ASP A 772 7.80 -20.78 -11.59
CA ASP A 772 8.56 -21.92 -12.12
C ASP A 772 9.40 -21.61 -13.39
N ASP A 773 9.75 -20.33 -13.64
CA ASP A 773 10.51 -19.91 -14.82
C ASP A 773 12.03 -20.09 -14.68
N GLY A 774 12.51 -20.39 -13.46
CA GLY A 774 13.91 -20.64 -13.15
C GLY A 774 14.74 -19.39 -12.97
N MET A 775 14.11 -18.21 -12.88
CA MET A 775 14.74 -16.92 -12.59
C MET A 775 14.23 -16.42 -11.22
N PRO A 776 15.06 -15.70 -10.45
CA PRO A 776 14.66 -15.24 -9.11
C PRO A 776 13.58 -14.14 -9.17
N ASP A 777 12.40 -14.44 -8.62
CA ASP A 777 11.41 -13.47 -8.16
C ASP A 777 11.91 -12.74 -6.91
N ILE A 778 11.43 -11.51 -6.69
CA ILE A 778 12.01 -10.60 -5.69
C ILE A 778 10.91 -9.94 -4.86
N TYR A 779 10.87 -10.23 -3.56
CA TYR A 779 10.05 -9.51 -2.61
C TYR A 779 10.86 -8.42 -1.89
N ILE A 780 10.29 -7.24 -1.71
CA ILE A 780 10.90 -6.09 -1.05
C ILE A 780 9.99 -5.61 0.09
N SER A 781 10.48 -5.68 1.34
CA SER A 781 9.82 -5.07 2.49
C SER A 781 10.20 -3.60 2.64
N ASN A 782 9.21 -2.74 2.92
CA ASN A 782 9.37 -1.31 3.04
C ASN A 782 8.67 -0.77 4.31
N ILE A 783 9.33 0.13 5.03
CA ILE A 783 8.81 0.69 6.29
C ILE A 783 7.88 1.90 6.06
N VAL A 784 6.70 1.63 5.48
CA VAL A 784 5.75 2.69 5.13
C VAL A 784 4.38 2.46 5.76
N THR A 785 3.97 3.37 6.64
CA THR A 785 2.57 3.53 7.01
C THR A 785 1.94 4.68 6.23
N MET A 786 0.83 4.43 5.55
CA MET A 786 0.03 5.49 4.91
C MET A 786 -0.70 6.33 5.96
N ASN A 787 0.02 7.27 6.59
CA ASN A 787 -0.56 8.30 7.43
C ASN A 787 -0.70 9.62 6.66
N LYS A 788 -1.79 9.73 5.90
CA LYS A 788 -2.01 10.80 4.92
C LYS A 788 -2.53 12.13 5.52
N ASP A 789 -2.51 12.28 6.85
CA ASP A 789 -2.90 13.51 7.57
C ASP A 789 -1.81 14.61 7.52
N GLN A 790 -0.71 14.42 6.78
CA GLN A 790 0.10 15.56 6.33
C GLN A 790 -0.69 16.40 5.34
N LYS A 791 -1.34 17.44 5.88
CA LYS A 791 -2.01 18.50 5.13
C LYS A 791 -1.11 18.97 3.99
N TYR A 792 -1.58 18.84 2.75
CA TYR A 792 -1.10 19.68 1.66
C TYR A 792 -1.40 21.13 2.03
N VAL A 793 -0.41 21.85 2.58
CA VAL A 793 -0.51 23.28 2.77
C VAL A 793 -0.39 23.92 1.38
N LEU A 794 -1.54 24.11 0.73
CA LEU A 794 -1.62 24.92 -0.47
C LEU A 794 -1.05 26.33 -0.18
N PRO A 795 -0.41 26.99 -1.17
CA PRO A 795 0.28 28.25 -0.94
C PRO A 795 -0.64 29.31 -0.30
N SER A 796 -0.30 29.71 0.93
CA SER A 796 -0.88 30.90 1.55
C SER A 796 -0.17 32.16 1.03
N LYS A 797 -0.68 33.33 1.42
CA LYS A 797 -0.08 34.64 1.14
C LYS A 797 1.43 34.73 1.46
N ASP A 798 1.90 33.94 2.42
CA ASP A 798 3.25 34.03 2.98
C ASP A 798 4.18 32.88 2.50
N THR A 799 3.69 31.97 1.66
CA THR A 799 4.47 30.85 1.09
C THR A 799 4.56 31.00 -0.43
N PRO A 800 5.63 31.60 -0.99
CA PRO A 800 5.76 31.70 -2.43
C PRO A 800 6.03 30.34 -3.08
N ALA A 801 5.70 30.23 -4.35
CA ALA A 801 5.71 28.97 -5.10
C ALA A 801 7.02 28.75 -5.87
N SER A 802 8.00 28.07 -5.28
CA SER A 802 9.22 27.61 -5.99
C SER A 802 9.06 26.17 -6.48
N PHE A 803 8.38 26.00 -7.62
CA PHE A 803 8.22 24.68 -8.25
C PHE A 803 9.35 24.41 -9.25
N ASP A 804 9.98 23.24 -9.08
CA ASP A 804 11.02 22.71 -9.96
C ASP A 804 10.39 21.72 -10.95
N PRO A 805 10.32 22.04 -12.26
CA PRO A 805 9.64 21.19 -13.25
C PRO A 805 10.29 19.81 -13.44
N GLU A 806 11.61 19.66 -13.24
CA GLU A 806 12.26 18.34 -13.31
C GLU A 806 11.82 17.46 -12.13
N LYS A 807 11.78 18.02 -10.91
CA LYS A 807 11.37 17.25 -9.72
C LYS A 807 9.92 16.80 -9.79
N LEU A 808 9.03 17.62 -10.36
CA LEU A 808 7.62 17.26 -10.56
C LEU A 808 7.45 16.14 -11.59
N ALA A 809 8.23 16.15 -12.68
CA ALA A 809 8.19 15.13 -13.73
C ALA A 809 8.68 13.73 -13.27
N HIS A 810 9.23 13.62 -12.06
CA HIS A 810 9.76 12.39 -11.48
C HIS A 810 9.06 11.97 -10.17
N MET A 811 7.87 12.52 -9.88
CA MET A 811 7.04 12.04 -8.77
C MET A 811 6.34 10.71 -9.11
N ARG A 812 6.40 9.79 -8.15
CA ARG A 812 5.67 8.51 -8.05
C ARG A 812 5.37 8.29 -6.57
N VAL A 813 4.12 8.11 -6.18
CA VAL A 813 3.71 7.94 -4.78
C VAL A 813 3.04 6.58 -4.61
N VAL A 814 3.86 5.53 -4.61
CA VAL A 814 3.49 4.18 -4.14
C VAL A 814 4.64 3.72 -3.27
N GLU A 815 4.55 4.06 -1.99
CA GLU A 815 5.50 3.73 -0.95
C GLU A 815 4.86 2.57 -0.15
N ALA A 816 5.30 1.34 -0.44
CA ALA A 816 4.62 0.07 -0.10
C ALA A 816 5.61 -1.09 -0.33
N ASN A 817 5.42 -2.26 0.28
CA ASN A 817 6.20 -3.46 -0.09
C ASN A 817 5.97 -3.78 -1.58
N ASP A 818 6.93 -4.41 -2.24
CA ASP A 818 6.83 -4.76 -3.67
C ASP A 818 7.09 -6.26 -3.87
N LEU A 819 6.27 -6.92 -4.69
CA LEU A 819 6.58 -8.24 -5.24
C LEU A 819 6.86 -8.06 -6.74
N PHE A 820 8.10 -8.32 -7.14
CA PHE A 820 8.53 -8.31 -8.52
C PHE A 820 8.62 -9.74 -9.02
N VAL A 821 7.75 -10.10 -9.97
CA VAL A 821 7.78 -11.40 -10.64
C VAL A 821 8.56 -11.27 -11.95
N SER A 822 9.44 -12.22 -12.21
CA SER A 822 10.24 -12.37 -13.42
C SER A 822 9.34 -12.50 -14.66
N ALA A 823 9.92 -12.27 -15.83
CA ALA A 823 9.27 -12.57 -17.09
C ALA A 823 10.32 -13.08 -18.07
N SER A 824 10.01 -14.22 -18.71
CA SER A 824 10.91 -14.99 -19.58
C SER A 824 11.78 -14.11 -20.48
N SER A 825 13.09 -14.26 -20.33
CA SER A 825 14.04 -13.17 -20.54
C SER A 825 14.61 -13.05 -21.97
N SER A 826 15.25 -11.91 -22.21
CA SER A 826 16.36 -11.79 -23.16
C SER A 826 17.66 -11.68 -22.35
N ALA A 827 18.73 -11.04 -22.85
CA ALA A 827 20.03 -10.96 -22.13
C ALA A 827 20.04 -10.14 -20.81
N LEU A 828 18.87 -9.70 -20.35
CA LEU A 828 18.54 -9.19 -19.01
C LEU A 828 17.06 -9.60 -18.74
N PRO A 829 16.70 -9.98 -17.50
CA PRO A 829 15.29 -10.18 -17.13
C PRO A 829 14.54 -8.85 -17.10
N ALA A 830 13.23 -8.91 -17.34
CA ALA A 830 12.32 -7.81 -17.08
C ALA A 830 11.38 -8.22 -15.95
N TYR A 831 11.19 -7.34 -14.96
CA TYR A 831 10.32 -7.60 -13.82
C TYR A 831 8.99 -6.89 -13.95
N THR A 832 7.93 -7.57 -13.50
CA THR A 832 6.59 -7.02 -13.38
C THR A 832 6.17 -6.95 -11.92
N GLN A 833 5.54 -5.84 -11.52
CA GLN A 833 5.02 -5.73 -10.15
C GLN A 833 3.73 -6.53 -10.03
N SER A 834 3.80 -7.65 -9.32
CA SER A 834 2.67 -8.56 -9.11
C SER A 834 1.66 -7.98 -8.13
N LYS A 835 0.37 -8.23 -8.39
CA LYS A 835 -0.74 -7.95 -7.46
C LYS A 835 -1.20 -9.21 -6.71
N SER A 836 -0.57 -10.37 -6.91
CA SER A 836 -0.98 -11.68 -6.34
C SER A 836 -0.57 -11.86 -4.86
N VAL A 837 -0.69 -10.80 -4.05
CA VAL A 837 -0.42 -10.81 -2.60
C VAL A 837 -1.69 -10.36 -1.88
N GLY A 838 -2.19 -11.15 -0.94
CA GLY A 838 -3.58 -11.15 -0.46
C GLY A 838 -4.20 -9.78 -0.21
N ARG A 839 -3.75 -9.04 0.81
CA ARG A 839 -4.25 -7.69 1.14
C ARG A 839 -3.76 -6.58 0.17
N GLY A 840 -3.26 -6.95 -1.00
CA GLY A 840 -2.33 -6.16 -1.80
C GLY A 840 -0.94 -6.14 -1.16
N TYR A 841 0.10 -5.97 -1.99
CA TYR A 841 1.48 -5.77 -1.54
C TYR A 841 1.63 -4.55 -0.61
N SER A 842 0.67 -3.61 -0.63
CA SER A 842 0.70 -2.36 0.14
C SER A 842 0.16 -2.45 1.58
N SER A 843 -0.37 -3.58 2.02
CA SER A 843 -1.13 -3.67 3.29
C SER A 843 -0.58 -4.71 4.28
N THR A 844 0.73 -4.90 4.31
CA THR A 844 1.45 -5.80 5.23
C THR A 844 1.77 -5.17 6.58
N GLY A 845 2.11 -3.87 6.63
CA GLY A 845 2.44 -3.14 7.86
C GLY A 845 3.75 -2.35 7.72
N TRP A 846 4.31 -1.90 8.85
CA TRP A 846 5.66 -1.33 8.93
C TRP A 846 6.69 -2.48 8.84
N SER A 847 6.94 -2.98 7.63
CA SER A 847 7.67 -4.24 7.40
C SER A 847 9.19 -4.08 7.38
N TRP A 848 9.89 -4.89 8.18
CA TRP A 848 11.35 -4.94 8.26
C TRP A 848 11.93 -6.13 7.49
N GLY A 849 11.93 -7.31 8.07
CA GLY A 849 12.28 -8.55 7.39
C GLY A 849 11.07 -9.17 6.71
N ALA A 850 11.30 -9.79 5.57
CA ALA A 850 10.39 -10.76 4.96
C ALA A 850 11.26 -11.80 4.27
N ASP A 851 10.89 -13.07 4.32
CA ASP A 851 11.59 -14.16 3.63
C ASP A 851 10.64 -15.33 3.32
N PHE A 852 11.06 -16.14 2.35
CA PHE A 852 10.31 -17.30 1.89
C PHE A 852 10.70 -18.60 2.62
N LEU A 853 9.73 -19.48 2.82
CA LEU A 853 9.88 -20.84 3.35
C LEU A 853 8.77 -21.73 2.80
N ASP A 854 9.02 -23.02 2.65
CA ASP A 854 7.99 -24.04 2.44
C ASP A 854 7.59 -24.57 3.82
N PHE A 855 6.45 -24.11 4.37
CA PHE A 855 6.13 -24.36 5.79
C PHE A 855 5.41 -25.69 6.03
N ASP A 856 4.62 -26.19 5.07
CA ASP A 856 3.85 -27.43 5.23
C ASP A 856 4.36 -28.60 4.36
N ASN A 857 5.54 -28.43 3.75
CA ASN A 857 6.23 -29.40 2.91
C ASN A 857 5.47 -29.76 1.61
N ASP A 858 4.57 -28.91 1.12
CA ASP A 858 3.81 -29.19 -0.12
C ASP A 858 4.59 -28.90 -1.41
N GLY A 859 5.66 -28.09 -1.31
CA GLY A 859 6.60 -27.80 -2.38
C GLY A 859 6.46 -26.42 -3.03
N ASP A 860 5.56 -25.53 -2.56
CA ASP A 860 5.58 -24.11 -2.93
C ASP A 860 6.05 -23.17 -1.78
N ASP A 861 6.44 -21.94 -2.12
CA ASP A 861 7.11 -21.01 -1.19
C ASP A 861 6.14 -20.00 -0.55
N ASP A 862 5.91 -20.15 0.75
CA ASP A 862 5.16 -19.24 1.62
C ASP A 862 5.97 -18.02 2.05
N LEU A 863 5.31 -16.97 2.55
CA LEU A 863 5.96 -15.71 2.91
C LEU A 863 5.62 -15.27 4.35
N TYR A 864 6.66 -15.12 5.19
CA TYR A 864 6.53 -14.52 6.51
C TYR A 864 7.09 -13.10 6.54
N VAL A 865 6.27 -12.13 6.99
CA VAL A 865 6.58 -10.69 7.02
C VAL A 865 6.58 -10.17 8.46
N LEU A 866 7.71 -9.60 8.87
CA LEU A 866 7.98 -9.10 10.21
C LEU A 866 7.70 -7.60 10.31
N ASN A 867 6.89 -7.18 11.28
CA ASN A 867 6.43 -5.79 11.40
C ASN A 867 6.79 -5.12 12.73
N GLY A 868 6.84 -3.78 12.73
CA GLY A 868 6.82 -2.96 13.95
C GLY A 868 7.60 -1.64 13.85
N MET A 869 7.02 -0.54 14.33
CA MET A 869 7.68 0.78 14.31
C MET A 869 8.72 0.91 15.44
N ASN A 870 9.77 1.73 15.25
CA ASN A 870 10.74 2.05 16.31
C ASN A 870 10.06 2.69 17.55
N GLU A 871 10.41 2.23 18.76
CA GLU A 871 9.91 2.77 20.04
C GLU A 871 10.21 4.27 20.23
N TYR A 872 11.23 4.78 19.55
CA TYR A 872 11.66 6.18 19.57
C TYR A 872 11.25 6.91 18.29
N ALA A 873 9.94 7.11 18.10
CA ALA A 873 9.40 8.03 17.10
C ALA A 873 9.65 9.49 17.54
N VAL A 874 10.79 10.08 17.13
CA VAL A 874 11.24 11.41 17.59
C VAL A 874 10.55 12.57 16.83
N TYR A 875 9.23 12.75 17.01
CA TYR A 875 8.38 13.67 16.20
C TYR A 875 7.61 14.77 16.98
N SER A 876 7.54 15.99 16.42
CA SER A 876 7.75 17.24 17.21
C SER A 876 7.87 18.57 16.38
N ASP A 877 8.48 19.68 16.89
CA ASP A 877 8.44 21.08 16.34
C ASP A 877 9.53 21.59 15.31
N ARG A 878 10.87 21.45 15.52
CA ARG A 878 11.88 22.26 14.74
C ARG A 878 12.65 21.61 13.58
N ALA A 879 12.32 22.10 12.39
CA ALA A 879 13.15 22.48 11.23
C ALA A 879 14.51 21.81 10.95
N PHE A 880 14.55 21.09 9.82
CA PHE A 880 15.69 21.15 8.89
C PHE A 880 15.98 22.62 8.52
N ASP A 881 17.26 23.01 8.51
CA ASP A 881 17.71 24.30 7.97
C ASP A 881 17.75 24.23 6.43
N ASP A 882 16.58 24.27 5.80
CA ASP A 882 16.52 24.72 4.41
C ASP A 882 16.73 26.23 4.37
N LYS A 883 17.94 26.62 4.00
CA LYS A 883 18.38 28.00 3.85
C LYS A 883 17.65 28.77 2.73
N SER A 884 16.70 28.15 2.02
CA SER A 884 15.74 28.83 1.16
C SER A 884 14.88 29.86 1.90
N GLY A 885 14.63 29.67 3.20
CA GLY A 885 13.93 30.63 4.07
C GLY A 885 12.40 30.67 3.88
N TYR A 886 11.78 29.60 3.41
CA TYR A 886 10.40 29.62 2.88
C TYR A 886 9.26 29.09 3.78
N HIS A 887 9.52 28.57 4.99
CA HIS A 887 8.47 27.91 5.79
C HIS A 887 8.37 28.35 7.25
N GLN A 888 7.15 28.70 7.67
CA GLN A 888 6.74 28.70 9.08
C GLN A 888 6.47 27.26 9.55
N ARG A 889 6.55 27.02 10.87
CA ARG A 889 6.46 25.66 11.44
C ARG A 889 5.05 25.09 11.39
N ALA A 890 4.95 23.81 11.07
CA ALA A 890 3.74 23.00 11.21
C ALA A 890 4.01 21.85 12.18
N GLU A 891 3.10 21.62 13.13
CA GLU A 891 3.13 20.43 13.98
C GLU A 891 2.57 19.24 13.20
N VAL A 892 3.36 18.16 13.08
CA VAL A 892 2.95 16.91 12.42
C VAL A 892 2.86 15.81 13.46
N TYR A 893 1.68 15.21 13.59
CA TYR A 893 1.46 14.01 14.39
C TYR A 893 1.61 12.78 13.48
N MET A 894 2.45 11.82 13.88
CA MET A 894 2.42 10.46 13.33
C MET A 894 1.90 9.52 14.42
N PRO A 895 1.06 8.52 14.09
CA PRO A 895 0.68 7.52 15.07
C PRO A 895 1.90 6.70 15.47
N VAL A 896 1.92 6.29 16.74
CA VAL A 896 2.99 5.49 17.33
C VAL A 896 2.46 4.08 17.53
N SER A 897 2.83 3.16 16.63
CA SER A 897 2.59 1.72 16.80
C SER A 897 3.92 0.99 17.00
N SER A 898 4.50 1.11 18.21
CA SER A 898 5.78 0.49 18.56
C SER A 898 5.77 -1.05 18.54
N LYS A 899 4.59 -1.64 18.31
CA LYS A 899 4.34 -3.03 18.00
C LYS A 899 3.30 -3.11 16.89
N GLU A 900 3.48 -4.04 15.97
CA GLU A 900 2.50 -4.39 14.94
C GLU A 900 2.40 -5.91 14.85
N THR A 901 1.33 -6.41 14.25
CA THR A 901 1.14 -7.86 14.05
C THR A 901 1.94 -8.30 12.84
N ASN A 902 2.80 -9.32 13.00
CA ASN A 902 3.45 -9.96 11.86
C ASN A 902 2.41 -10.60 10.93
N VAL A 903 2.75 -10.75 9.66
CA VAL A 903 1.84 -11.29 8.64
C VAL A 903 2.44 -12.55 8.03
N PHE A 904 1.69 -13.64 8.06
CA PHE A 904 2.02 -14.89 7.38
C PHE A 904 1.08 -15.08 6.20
N PHE A 905 1.65 -15.30 5.01
CA PHE A 905 0.94 -15.68 3.81
C PHE A 905 1.26 -17.13 3.47
N VAL A 906 0.22 -17.91 3.19
CA VAL A 906 0.39 -19.20 2.52
C VAL A 906 0.32 -19.01 1.04
N ASN A 907 1.23 -19.62 0.30
CA ASN A 907 1.15 -19.60 -1.14
C ASN A 907 0.07 -20.59 -1.61
N GLU A 908 -0.78 -20.13 -2.52
CA GLU A 908 -1.90 -20.89 -3.04
C GLU A 908 -1.79 -20.83 -4.58
N ASN A 909 -0.73 -21.46 -5.11
CA ASN A 909 -0.38 -21.50 -6.55
C ASN A 909 -0.08 -20.09 -7.12
N GLY A 910 0.95 -19.42 -6.59
CA GLY A 910 1.39 -18.09 -7.01
C GLY A 910 0.53 -16.93 -6.48
N LYS A 911 -0.40 -17.21 -5.57
CA LYS A 911 -1.14 -16.21 -4.77
C LYS A 911 -0.80 -16.36 -3.30
N LEU A 912 -0.13 -15.36 -2.73
CA LEU A 912 0.18 -15.30 -1.30
C LEU A 912 -1.06 -14.89 -0.51
N SER A 913 -1.81 -15.85 0.04
CA SER A 913 -3.07 -15.65 0.80
C SER A 913 -2.84 -15.48 2.29
N ASN A 914 -3.48 -14.51 2.97
CA ASN A 914 -3.17 -14.26 4.38
C ASN A 914 -3.71 -15.39 5.29
N ARG A 915 -2.83 -15.98 6.11
CA ARG A 915 -3.15 -17.04 7.07
C ARG A 915 -2.58 -16.80 8.48
N SER A 916 -2.04 -15.61 8.77
CA SER A 916 -1.42 -15.19 10.05
C SER A 916 -2.07 -15.81 11.31
N LYS A 917 -3.36 -15.59 11.52
CA LYS A 917 -4.11 -16.08 12.69
C LYS A 917 -4.37 -17.61 12.72
N LYS A 918 -4.24 -18.29 11.59
CA LYS A 918 -4.29 -19.76 11.48
C LYS A 918 -2.92 -20.37 11.77
N SER A 919 -1.85 -19.71 11.31
CA SER A 919 -0.47 -20.14 11.57
C SER A 919 -0.10 -20.09 13.05
N GLY A 920 -0.54 -19.04 13.77
CA GLY A 920 -0.07 -18.74 15.14
C GLY A 920 1.05 -17.68 15.17
N LEU A 921 1.51 -17.24 14.00
CA LEU A 921 2.54 -16.22 13.83
C LEU A 921 1.98 -14.78 13.82
N ASP A 922 0.70 -14.54 14.15
CA ASP A 922 0.09 -13.20 14.22
C ASP A 922 0.48 -12.40 15.49
N VAL A 923 1.74 -12.50 15.88
CA VAL A 923 2.29 -11.94 17.12
C VAL A 923 2.39 -10.42 17.03
N LEU A 924 1.84 -9.73 18.03
CA LEU A 924 1.89 -8.27 18.19
C LEU A 924 3.19 -7.85 18.91
N VAL A 925 4.26 -7.63 18.14
CA VAL A 925 5.60 -7.31 18.65
C VAL A 925 6.34 -6.38 17.67
N ASN A 926 7.66 -6.26 17.78
CA ASN A 926 8.50 -5.42 16.92
C ASN A 926 9.57 -6.30 16.27
N SER A 927 9.12 -7.18 15.38
CA SER A 927 9.97 -8.20 14.76
C SER A 927 10.86 -7.58 13.69
N ARG A 928 12.08 -8.10 13.53
CA ARG A 928 13.05 -7.55 12.56
C ARG A 928 13.66 -8.57 11.62
N SER A 929 14.29 -9.58 12.19
CA SER A 929 14.93 -10.66 11.44
C SER A 929 14.36 -12.00 11.90
N ALA A 930 14.33 -12.96 10.98
CA ALA A 930 14.04 -14.35 11.27
C ALA A 930 15.11 -15.22 10.63
N ALA A 931 15.36 -16.39 11.21
CA ALA A 931 16.08 -17.49 10.60
C ALA A 931 15.17 -18.72 10.57
N TYR A 932 15.34 -19.51 9.52
CA TYR A 932 14.55 -20.70 9.21
C TYR A 932 15.49 -21.92 9.25
N LEU A 933 15.10 -22.96 9.98
CA LEU A 933 15.93 -24.12 10.27
C LEU A 933 15.06 -25.31 10.68
N ASP A 934 15.48 -26.51 10.32
CA ASP A 934 15.03 -27.76 10.97
C ASP A 934 15.91 -27.96 12.20
N TYR A 935 15.40 -27.67 13.41
CA TYR A 935 16.21 -27.71 14.64
C TYR A 935 16.23 -29.08 15.33
N ASP A 936 15.20 -29.92 15.14
CA ASP A 936 15.10 -31.26 15.76
C ASP A 936 15.24 -32.42 14.75
N ASN A 937 15.52 -32.09 13.47
CA ASN A 937 15.73 -33.01 12.34
C ASN A 937 14.49 -33.86 12.01
N ASP A 938 13.28 -33.32 12.24
CA ASP A 938 12.01 -34.00 11.95
C ASP A 938 11.49 -33.77 10.52
N GLY A 939 12.08 -32.83 9.78
CA GLY A 939 11.86 -32.61 8.36
C GLY A 939 10.86 -31.51 8.01
N ASP A 940 10.58 -30.58 8.93
CA ASP A 940 9.95 -29.28 8.61
C ASP A 940 10.84 -28.08 9.02
N LEU A 941 10.38 -26.86 8.73
CA LEU A 941 11.13 -25.63 9.02
C LEU A 941 10.50 -24.84 10.18
N ASP A 942 11.27 -24.71 11.26
CA ASP A 942 11.01 -23.85 12.41
C ASP A 942 11.50 -22.42 12.18
N ILE A 943 11.08 -21.51 13.05
CA ILE A 943 11.37 -20.08 12.91
C ILE A 943 11.92 -19.48 14.21
N ALA A 944 13.16 -19.00 14.16
CA ALA A 944 13.76 -18.16 15.20
C ALA A 944 13.64 -16.67 14.81
N VAL A 945 12.97 -15.84 15.62
CA VAL A 945 12.73 -14.41 15.36
C VAL A 945 13.48 -13.55 16.39
N ASN A 946 14.34 -12.64 15.93
CA ASN A 946 14.97 -11.64 16.80
C ASN A 946 14.14 -10.35 16.82
N ASN A 947 13.49 -10.07 17.95
CA ASN A 947 12.60 -8.92 18.12
C ASN A 947 13.33 -7.69 18.65
N TYR A 948 13.19 -6.55 17.98
CA TYR A 948 13.79 -5.30 18.43
C TYR A 948 13.20 -4.87 19.77
N HIS A 949 14.06 -4.71 20.79
CA HIS A 949 13.65 -4.21 22.11
C HIS A 949 12.68 -5.13 22.86
N ALA A 950 12.71 -6.42 22.52
CA ALA A 950 11.96 -7.48 23.18
C ALA A 950 12.80 -8.78 23.20
N PRO A 951 12.36 -9.82 23.94
CA PRO A 951 12.93 -11.16 23.82
C PRO A 951 12.86 -11.69 22.39
N ALA A 952 13.86 -12.46 21.97
CA ALA A 952 13.73 -13.31 20.80
C ALA A 952 12.62 -14.35 21.01
N MET A 953 12.08 -14.87 19.91
CA MET A 953 11.03 -15.89 19.93
C MET A 953 11.43 -17.06 19.05
N PHE A 954 11.08 -18.28 19.44
CA PHE A 954 11.27 -19.49 18.67
C PHE A 954 9.93 -20.20 18.49
N PHE A 955 9.60 -20.52 17.25
CA PHE A 955 8.36 -21.14 16.86
C PHE A 955 8.65 -22.54 16.31
N ARG A 956 8.24 -23.57 17.06
CA ARG A 956 8.28 -24.94 16.57
C ARG A 956 7.16 -25.13 15.55
N ASN A 957 7.47 -25.67 14.38
CA ASN A 957 6.47 -26.01 13.38
C ASN A 957 5.79 -27.35 13.75
N ASN A 958 4.63 -27.61 13.15
CA ASN A 958 3.88 -28.85 13.35
C ASN A 958 3.41 -29.40 12.00
N ALA A 959 4.28 -29.34 10.99
CA ALA A 959 3.94 -29.75 9.64
C ALA A 959 3.93 -31.28 9.48
N GLU A 960 4.45 -32.03 10.45
CA GLU A 960 4.32 -33.49 10.55
C GLU A 960 2.85 -33.95 10.45
N ARG A 961 1.91 -33.05 10.77
CA ARG A 961 0.45 -33.31 10.75
C ARG A 961 -0.21 -33.15 9.39
N PHE A 962 0.44 -32.56 8.39
CA PHE A 962 -0.05 -32.58 7.02
C PHE A 962 0.24 -33.94 6.35
N GLY A 963 1.28 -34.64 6.79
CA GLY A 963 1.69 -35.94 6.23
C GLY A 963 2.45 -35.82 4.90
N ASN A 964 2.78 -34.60 4.51
CA ASN A 964 3.66 -34.30 3.39
C ASN A 964 5.08 -34.85 3.64
N GLN A 965 5.90 -34.84 2.59
CA GLN A 965 7.22 -35.44 2.55
C GLN A 965 8.27 -34.39 2.23
N SER A 966 9.50 -34.56 2.73
CA SER A 966 10.58 -33.61 2.47
C SER A 966 11.95 -34.31 2.34
N PHE A 967 12.95 -33.58 1.84
CA PHE A 967 14.36 -33.88 2.08
C PHE A 967 15.16 -32.58 2.20
N SER A 968 16.35 -32.65 2.79
CA SER A 968 17.30 -31.54 2.82
C SER A 968 18.60 -31.84 2.06
N VAL A 969 19.27 -30.78 1.60
CA VAL A 969 20.53 -30.86 0.85
C VAL A 969 21.53 -29.82 1.36
N ARG A 970 22.69 -30.29 1.86
CA ARG A 970 23.87 -29.45 2.11
C ARG A 970 24.92 -29.68 1.03
N LEU A 971 25.25 -28.64 0.27
CA LEU A 971 26.28 -28.72 -0.78
C LEU A 971 27.69 -28.61 -0.18
N ALA A 972 28.69 -29.03 -0.95
CA ALA A 972 30.10 -28.80 -0.67
C ALA A 972 30.88 -28.53 -1.98
N GLY A 973 31.31 -27.28 -2.17
CA GLY A 973 32.14 -26.90 -3.32
C GLY A 973 33.57 -27.44 -3.25
N ASP A 974 34.26 -27.52 -4.38
CA ASP A 974 35.68 -27.87 -4.46
C ASP A 974 36.54 -26.63 -4.80
N PRO A 975 37.32 -26.08 -3.86
CA PRO A 975 38.22 -24.96 -4.12
C PRO A 975 39.27 -25.23 -5.20
N LYS A 976 39.58 -26.50 -5.51
CA LYS A 976 40.47 -26.85 -6.63
C LYS A 976 39.82 -26.64 -8.00
N LYS A 977 38.51 -26.46 -8.05
CA LYS A 977 37.69 -26.13 -9.23
C LYS A 977 37.26 -24.65 -9.22
N HIS A 978 37.80 -23.83 -8.31
CA HIS A 978 37.39 -22.44 -8.09
C HIS A 978 35.94 -22.30 -7.61
N THR A 979 35.52 -23.17 -6.69
CA THR A 979 34.23 -23.05 -6.00
C THR A 979 34.45 -23.00 -4.48
N ASN A 980 33.85 -22.00 -3.82
CA ASN A 980 33.89 -21.88 -2.36
C ASN A 980 33.25 -23.11 -1.68
N ARG A 981 33.77 -23.54 -0.51
CA ARG A 981 33.33 -24.80 0.12
C ARG A 981 31.88 -24.81 0.56
N ASP A 982 31.37 -23.66 0.99
CA ASP A 982 29.96 -23.48 1.37
C ASP A 982 29.00 -23.54 0.17
N ALA A 983 29.51 -23.51 -1.06
CA ALA A 983 28.74 -23.44 -2.30
C ALA A 983 27.79 -22.22 -2.40
N ILE A 984 28.09 -21.12 -1.72
CA ILE A 984 27.28 -19.89 -1.79
C ILE A 984 27.29 -19.37 -3.23
N GLY A 985 26.10 -19.05 -3.74
CA GLY A 985 25.82 -18.76 -5.15
C GLY A 985 25.31 -19.96 -5.96
N ALA A 986 25.35 -21.18 -5.41
CA ALA A 986 24.81 -22.36 -6.08
C ALA A 986 23.28 -22.36 -6.08
N GLN A 987 22.69 -22.81 -7.19
CA GLN A 987 21.27 -23.06 -7.33
C GLN A 987 21.00 -24.58 -7.37
N ILE A 988 19.91 -25.01 -6.76
CA ILE A 988 19.45 -26.39 -6.75
C ILE A 988 18.03 -26.43 -7.29
N VAL A 989 17.80 -27.29 -8.28
CA VAL A 989 16.48 -27.52 -8.88
C VAL A 989 16.09 -28.97 -8.62
N ALA A 990 15.04 -29.18 -7.82
CA ALA A 990 14.40 -30.48 -7.64
C ALA A 990 13.18 -30.57 -8.56
N THR A 991 13.12 -31.58 -9.43
CA THR A 991 11.98 -31.83 -10.33
C THR A 991 11.15 -32.99 -9.80
N LEU A 992 9.87 -32.73 -9.52
CA LEU A 992 8.91 -33.72 -9.03
C LEU A 992 8.39 -34.61 -10.16
N SER A 993 7.77 -35.74 -9.80
CA SER A 993 7.32 -36.76 -10.77
C SER A 993 6.17 -36.32 -11.69
N ASP A 994 5.47 -35.24 -11.36
CA ASP A 994 4.44 -34.58 -12.17
C ASP A 994 4.99 -33.46 -13.07
N GLY A 995 6.25 -33.05 -12.86
CA GLY A 995 6.94 -32.04 -13.66
C GLY A 995 7.08 -30.68 -12.98
N ASN A 996 6.47 -30.48 -11.81
CA ASN A 996 6.69 -29.29 -10.98
C ASN A 996 8.16 -29.20 -10.56
N LYS A 997 8.66 -27.99 -10.33
CA LYS A 997 10.03 -27.74 -9.92
C LYS A 997 10.06 -26.96 -8.62
N ILE A 998 11.10 -27.20 -7.84
CA ILE A 998 11.40 -26.43 -6.63
C ILE A 998 12.81 -25.89 -6.79
N TRP A 999 12.95 -24.58 -6.71
CA TRP A 999 14.21 -23.86 -6.83
C TRP A 999 14.69 -23.37 -5.46
N ARG A 1000 15.98 -23.54 -5.19
CA ARG A 1000 16.65 -23.05 -3.97
C ARG A 1000 18.00 -22.46 -4.33
N GLN A 1001 18.43 -21.41 -3.62
CA GLN A 1001 19.76 -20.82 -3.76
C GLN A 1001 20.49 -20.79 -2.42
N VAL A 1002 21.69 -21.37 -2.36
CA VAL A 1002 22.58 -21.25 -1.21
C VAL A 1002 23.07 -19.80 -1.14
N SER A 1003 22.57 -19.03 -0.17
CA SER A 1003 22.70 -17.57 -0.12
C SER A 1003 23.52 -17.10 1.08
N GLY A 1004 24.36 -16.08 0.89
CA GLY A 1004 25.19 -15.49 1.95
C GLY A 1004 24.45 -14.50 2.86
N SER A 1005 23.29 -14.00 2.43
CA SER A 1005 22.36 -13.23 3.26
C SER A 1005 20.97 -13.14 2.63
N THR A 1006 19.94 -13.04 3.48
CA THR A 1006 18.54 -12.84 3.07
C THR A 1006 17.85 -11.81 3.97
N ALA A 1007 16.63 -11.41 3.59
CA ALA A 1007 15.72 -10.57 4.36
C ALA A 1007 16.39 -9.30 4.92
N TYR A 1008 16.17 -9.00 6.21
CA TYR A 1008 16.78 -7.89 6.95
C TYR A 1008 17.74 -8.47 7.99
N LEU A 1009 19.04 -8.23 7.81
CA LEU A 1009 20.12 -8.64 8.72
C LEU A 1009 20.11 -10.15 9.10
N THR A 1010 19.63 -11.02 8.21
CA THR A 1010 19.64 -12.48 8.37
C THR A 1010 20.79 -13.12 7.58
N SER A 1011 21.44 -14.12 8.20
CA SER A 1011 22.28 -15.11 7.52
C SER A 1011 21.57 -16.47 7.59
N PRO A 1012 21.10 -17.02 6.45
CA PRO A 1012 20.35 -18.28 6.43
C PRO A 1012 21.24 -19.51 6.63
N SER A 1013 20.61 -20.66 6.87
CA SER A 1013 21.28 -21.97 6.80
C SER A 1013 21.72 -22.27 5.37
N LYS A 1014 22.87 -22.95 5.24
CA LYS A 1014 23.37 -23.43 3.94
C LYS A 1014 22.70 -24.73 3.52
N GLU A 1015 22.10 -25.45 4.46
CA GLU A 1015 21.28 -26.63 4.15
C GLU A 1015 19.94 -26.19 3.57
N GLN A 1016 19.66 -26.63 2.34
CA GLN A 1016 18.47 -26.24 1.58
C GLN A 1016 17.36 -27.28 1.75
N HIS A 1017 16.15 -26.81 2.02
CA HIS A 1017 14.98 -27.64 2.30
C HIS A 1017 14.04 -27.76 1.10
N PHE A 1018 13.44 -28.93 0.93
CA PHE A 1018 12.52 -29.25 -0.16
C PHE A 1018 11.34 -30.07 0.38
N GLY A 1019 10.16 -29.46 0.51
CA GLY A 1019 8.91 -30.20 0.56
C GLY A 1019 8.61 -30.85 -0.78
N LEU A 1020 7.82 -31.92 -0.77
CA LEU A 1020 7.54 -32.77 -1.92
C LEU A 1020 6.05 -33.12 -2.01
N GLY A 1021 5.21 -32.57 -1.12
CA GLY A 1021 3.82 -32.97 -0.95
C GLY A 1021 3.69 -34.47 -0.70
N ASP A 1022 2.95 -35.16 -1.56
CA ASP A 1022 2.75 -36.61 -1.51
C ASP A 1022 3.90 -37.42 -2.18
N LYS A 1023 4.88 -36.76 -2.82
CA LYS A 1023 5.93 -37.44 -3.59
C LYS A 1023 7.01 -38.04 -2.70
N GLN A 1024 7.60 -39.14 -3.17
CA GLN A 1024 8.58 -39.94 -2.42
C GLN A 1024 10.03 -39.75 -2.88
N GLU A 1025 10.23 -39.07 -4.02
CA GLU A 1025 11.53 -38.79 -4.62
C GLU A 1025 11.43 -37.61 -5.62
N ALA A 1026 12.53 -36.89 -5.82
CA ALA A 1026 12.68 -35.85 -6.84
C ALA A 1026 14.01 -36.02 -7.59
N GLU A 1027 14.05 -35.63 -8.87
CA GLU A 1027 15.29 -35.57 -9.65
C GLU A 1027 15.99 -34.23 -9.41
N VAL A 1028 17.25 -34.27 -8.95
CA VAL A 1028 17.98 -33.07 -8.52
C VAL A 1028 19.07 -32.69 -9.52
N LEU A 1029 19.09 -31.40 -9.87
CA LEU A 1029 20.13 -30.73 -10.63
C LEU A 1029 20.77 -29.64 -9.75
N VAL A 1030 22.09 -29.67 -9.62
CA VAL A 1030 22.87 -28.58 -9.00
C VAL A 1030 23.51 -27.75 -10.11
N ILE A 1031 23.40 -26.43 -10.00
CA ILE A 1031 24.13 -25.43 -10.77
C ILE A 1031 25.09 -24.77 -9.78
N TRP A 1032 26.39 -25.02 -9.95
CA TRP A 1032 27.43 -24.49 -9.07
C TRP A 1032 27.70 -23.01 -9.36
N PRO A 1033 28.34 -22.25 -8.43
CA PRO A 1033 28.62 -20.82 -8.62
C PRO A 1033 29.45 -20.50 -9.86
N ASP A 1034 30.28 -21.45 -10.33
CA ASP A 1034 31.06 -21.35 -11.57
C ASP A 1034 30.23 -21.59 -12.86
N GLY A 1035 28.91 -21.77 -12.73
CA GLY A 1035 27.98 -22.13 -13.82
C GLY A 1035 28.03 -23.60 -14.23
N SER A 1036 28.89 -24.43 -13.63
CA SER A 1036 28.96 -25.87 -13.94
C SER A 1036 27.72 -26.61 -13.43
N LYS A 1037 27.28 -27.64 -14.16
CA LYS A 1037 26.03 -28.36 -13.86
C LYS A 1037 26.28 -29.82 -13.52
N GLN A 1038 25.66 -30.28 -12.43
CA GLN A 1038 25.74 -31.64 -11.92
C GLN A 1038 24.33 -32.22 -11.75
N SER A 1039 23.98 -33.21 -12.58
CA SER A 1039 22.80 -34.04 -12.32
C SER A 1039 23.15 -35.05 -11.23
N VAL A 1040 22.35 -35.05 -10.16
CA VAL A 1040 22.50 -35.91 -8.98
C VAL A 1040 21.65 -37.18 -9.11
N GLY A 1041 20.67 -37.16 -10.01
CA GLY A 1041 19.66 -38.22 -10.11
C GLY A 1041 18.57 -38.07 -9.04
N LYS A 1042 17.96 -39.19 -8.66
CA LYS A 1042 16.76 -39.21 -7.80
C LYS A 1042 17.11 -39.32 -6.32
N LEU A 1043 16.85 -38.27 -5.56
CA LEU A 1043 16.90 -38.25 -4.10
C LEU A 1043 15.55 -38.67 -3.51
N LYS A 1044 15.55 -39.29 -2.33
CA LYS A 1044 14.35 -39.83 -1.68
C LYS A 1044 13.95 -38.99 -0.48
N ALA A 1045 12.64 -38.94 -0.23
CA ALA A 1045 12.06 -38.34 0.97
C ALA A 1045 12.60 -38.93 2.29
N GLY A 1046 12.44 -38.16 3.37
CA GLY A 1046 12.79 -38.52 4.75
C GLY A 1046 14.29 -38.69 4.98
N GLN A 1047 15.12 -37.92 4.25
CA GLN A 1047 16.58 -38.03 4.26
C GLN A 1047 17.25 -36.67 4.15
N ARG A 1048 18.41 -36.54 4.79
CA ARG A 1048 19.33 -35.41 4.66
C ARG A 1048 20.51 -35.82 3.79
N TYR A 1049 20.86 -35.01 2.81
CA TYR A 1049 21.91 -35.33 1.81
C TYR A 1049 23.06 -34.33 1.85
N ARG A 1050 24.29 -34.85 1.76
CA ARG A 1050 25.48 -34.05 1.45
C ARG A 1050 25.93 -34.35 0.02
N ILE A 1051 26.14 -33.30 -0.77
CA ILE A 1051 26.53 -33.42 -2.19
C ILE A 1051 27.79 -32.59 -2.43
N ALA A 1052 28.89 -33.25 -2.76
CA ALA A 1052 30.14 -32.57 -3.13
C ALA A 1052 30.26 -32.39 -4.65
N GLN A 1053 30.93 -31.32 -5.08
CA GLN A 1053 31.05 -30.97 -6.49
C GLN A 1053 31.76 -32.06 -7.29
N GLY A 1054 31.00 -32.76 -8.14
CA GLY A 1054 31.45 -33.87 -8.98
C GLY A 1054 31.42 -35.25 -8.33
N ASP A 1055 30.95 -35.39 -7.09
CA ASP A 1055 30.79 -36.66 -6.38
C ASP A 1055 29.30 -37.08 -6.27
N GLU A 1056 29.06 -38.37 -6.04
CA GLU A 1056 27.71 -38.93 -5.79
C GLU A 1056 27.13 -38.45 -4.44
N PRO A 1057 25.80 -38.31 -4.31
CA PRO A 1057 25.16 -37.87 -3.07
C PRO A 1057 25.36 -38.88 -1.93
N VAL A 1058 25.77 -38.38 -0.76
CA VAL A 1058 25.95 -39.17 0.46
C VAL A 1058 24.84 -38.82 1.44
N LYS A 1059 24.24 -39.81 2.11
CA LYS A 1059 23.30 -39.54 3.19
C LYS A 1059 24.07 -39.01 4.41
N ALA A 1060 23.64 -37.88 4.96
CA ALA A 1060 24.06 -37.48 6.29
C ALA A 1060 23.47 -38.46 7.32
N GLY A 1061 24.13 -38.60 8.47
CA GLY A 1061 23.52 -39.23 9.64
C GLY A 1061 22.50 -38.28 10.26
N LEU A 1062 21.45 -38.86 10.84
CA LEU A 1062 20.68 -38.22 11.92
C LEU A 1062 21.47 -38.35 13.23
#